data_AF-A0A3D1TCX2-F1
#
_entry.id   AF-A0A3D1TCX2-F1
#
_cell.length_a   1.000
_cell.length_b   1.000
_cell.length_c   1.000
_cell.angle_alpha   90.00
_cell.angle_beta   90.00
_cell.angle_gamma   90.00
#
_symmetry.space_group_name_H-M   'P 1'
#
loop_
_entity.id
_entity.type
_entity.pdbx_description
1 polymer ?
#
loop_
_entity_poly.entity_id
_entity_poly.type
_entity_poly.pdbx_seq_one_letter_code
_entity_poly.pdbx_strand_id
1 'polypeptide(L)'
;MMRHRWGKLSISRLAALPMSIAIALGLAVSGSADIMVDLDATGLPEGPLETWSNTGYLGEDFIAEVDVPSVTTIDGVRGVTLDGENDWYVGPSAIWLADAADRTIEAWIYNPEMADEETIFSWGRRGGPDASNMAFNHGVNEVFGAVGHWGGTDIGWAGNYATGRWTYVAYTYDSWMTTSTVYFDGEYANSEPVGLLVTHDFDENYEVELPFVVGAQNQQNGTRHPELTGSMTIARIRVHDYALSEAEISASFGAEAEEFGLGDPDADGMPSVFESLYDFLDPFDASDAAEDFDNDGLTNLEEFQAGTEPDNPDTDGDGVIDGDEIAAGANPLDPDTDNDGILDGEEVALGTDPTKQDSDGDGYTDPFEIDWLSDPTDINSVPEGLPSSIGINFIGGHNATAGPSVTGFAGVQEQAFWNNYGDVNTPTGGPGALIDDTGAASGATVTWSGAPNTWTVSLEPPADGNAALMAGYLDTGDPGTSTTTVVVDNIPYKFYDVILYLVRDVTGSSGDYSANGQMKLGLVHTTPWPIADGNGAFLEAPESGNAGNYTVFNNLSGSTLTVTATAFVARGPLNGMQIVEVLDTDDDGLPDPYEEANGFDPNSAADAALDSDDDGLTNLEEFGLGTDPNNPDTDWDLLNDGDEVAAGSDPFNPDTDQDGLLDGLETTTDFDNPDTDGDQFLDGQEVFHGSDPNSAASTPVLDTPVPLVDLDSTSLAVGPLEIWPNEGAMQGVFWSEASTPEVVVDENNVKGVAFDGANNWYVGPPAPLSIAGNNSRSIVAWVYNPEVAMDEAVFAWGRRGGPDGTSMAFNHGYYEAFGAVGHWGTDGDVGWNGQEKAGVWTFISYTYDAALNRTCVYVDGELAQCEDHTVIIDTWAEDRVGRALRFVLGNQNESSGFRTPELSASMTISRLRVYDIPVDAAEIAAQYNAELPYYQGQVGPSVPTISGFAYAAGTGVTLTWTPEAGVTYRVQASDNLTDWSDLATGIEGGSYSDPAAPQDQRFYRVIPE
;
A
#
# COMPACT_ATOMS: atom_id res chain seq x y z
N MET A 1 36.90 9.89 38.38
CA MET A 1 36.71 10.83 39.52
C MET A 1 37.95 11.70 39.77
N MET A 2 37.78 13.03 39.62
CA MET A 2 38.56 14.13 40.22
C MET A 2 40.07 14.23 39.95
N ARG A 3 40.53 14.26 38.69
CA ARG A 3 41.77 14.99 38.31
C ARG A 3 41.73 15.36 36.82
N HIS A 4 41.06 16.45 36.45
CA HIS A 4 41.40 17.29 35.27
C HIS A 4 40.45 18.49 35.03
N ARG A 5 39.31 18.61 35.73
CA ARG A 5 38.34 19.72 35.55
C ARG A 5 38.73 21.12 36.07
N TRP A 6 40.00 21.49 36.21
CA TRP A 6 40.39 22.84 36.67
C TRP A 6 41.48 23.42 35.76
N GLY A 7 41.05 24.02 34.63
CA GLY A 7 41.98 24.64 33.70
C GLY A 7 41.39 25.32 32.46
N LYS A 8 40.15 25.81 32.45
CA LYS A 8 39.65 26.69 31.37
C LYS A 8 38.91 27.87 32.00
N LEU A 9 39.60 29.01 32.13
CA LEU A 9 38.96 30.30 32.41
C LEU A 9 39.88 31.44 31.94
N SER A 10 39.38 32.14 30.92
CA SER A 10 39.73 33.51 30.50
C SER A 10 41.01 33.73 29.69
N ILE A 11 40.85 33.84 28.36
CA ILE A 11 41.49 34.90 27.55
C ILE A 11 40.49 35.35 26.46
N SER A 12 39.61 36.30 26.79
CA SER A 12 38.81 37.05 25.82
C SER A 12 39.63 38.21 25.24
N ARG A 13 39.88 38.24 23.92
CA ARG A 13 40.42 39.42 23.23
C ARG A 13 39.28 40.26 22.64
N LEU A 14 39.22 41.53 23.03
CA LEU A 14 38.23 42.50 22.56
C LEU A 14 38.38 42.79 21.06
N ALA A 15 37.25 42.78 20.35
CA ALA A 15 37.06 43.29 18.99
C ALA A 15 37.18 44.82 18.93
N ALA A 16 37.72 45.33 17.82
CA ALA A 16 37.66 46.74 17.44
C ALA A 16 37.23 46.85 15.97
N LEU A 17 36.08 47.50 15.74
CA LEU A 17 35.57 47.98 14.44
C LEU A 17 35.92 49.48 14.26
N PRO A 18 35.65 50.13 13.10
CA PRO A 18 35.80 49.73 11.68
C PRO A 18 36.51 50.84 10.83
N MET A 19 37.06 50.54 9.64
CA MET A 19 37.05 51.46 8.47
C MET A 19 37.67 50.87 7.19
N SER A 20 37.14 51.38 6.09
CA SER A 20 37.11 50.92 4.69
C SER A 20 38.38 51.11 3.84
N ILE A 21 38.34 50.47 2.66
CA ILE A 21 38.99 50.73 1.34
C ILE A 21 40.12 49.77 0.91
N ALA A 22 39.72 48.95 -0.09
CA ALA A 22 40.41 48.19 -1.13
C ALA A 22 41.92 48.39 -1.39
N ILE A 23 42.61 47.27 -1.67
CA ILE A 23 43.23 46.90 -2.97
C ILE A 23 44.20 45.73 -2.75
N ALA A 24 44.10 44.75 -3.65
CA ALA A 24 44.90 43.55 -3.78
C ALA A 24 46.41 43.73 -3.55
N LEU A 25 47.01 42.85 -2.75
CA LEU A 25 48.39 42.42 -2.92
C LEU A 25 48.55 41.04 -2.27
N GLY A 26 48.74 40.02 -3.11
CA GLY A 26 49.05 38.66 -2.69
C GLY A 26 50.23 38.62 -1.74
N LEU A 27 50.02 37.97 -0.60
CA LEU A 27 51.03 37.54 0.35
C LEU A 27 50.47 36.31 1.06
N ALA A 28 50.98 35.15 0.65
CA ALA A 28 50.81 33.90 1.36
C ALA A 28 51.18 34.07 2.84
N VAL A 29 50.22 33.79 3.72
CA VAL A 29 50.32 33.61 5.18
C VAL A 29 49.11 32.72 5.52
N SER A 30 49.16 31.60 6.23
CA SER A 30 50.22 30.80 6.83
C SER A 30 49.60 29.44 7.17
N GLY A 31 50.31 28.34 6.92
CA GLY A 31 49.73 27.01 6.95
C GLY A 31 49.43 26.45 8.34
N SER A 32 48.49 25.49 8.37
CA SER A 32 48.27 24.38 9.33
C SER A 32 48.26 24.68 10.85
N ALA A 33 48.68 25.86 11.30
CA ALA A 33 48.87 26.16 12.71
C ALA A 33 47.57 26.49 13.47
N ASP A 34 46.48 26.79 12.76
CA ASP A 34 45.19 27.20 13.34
C ASP A 34 44.02 26.24 12.98
N ILE A 35 44.29 25.11 12.29
CA ILE A 35 43.27 24.09 11.94
C ILE A 35 43.46 22.86 12.82
N MET A 36 42.40 22.45 13.53
CA MET A 36 42.43 21.37 14.52
C MET A 36 42.44 19.98 13.87
N VAL A 37 41.51 19.77 12.94
CA VAL A 37 41.40 18.57 12.10
C VAL A 37 41.44 19.04 10.65
N ASP A 38 42.35 18.46 9.87
CA ASP A 38 42.55 18.79 8.46
C ASP A 38 42.70 17.47 7.70
N LEU A 39 41.63 17.09 7.00
CA LEU A 39 41.54 15.87 6.21
C LEU A 39 41.42 16.27 4.76
N ASP A 40 42.35 15.81 3.92
CA ASP A 40 42.37 16.11 2.49
C ASP A 40 42.63 14.84 1.69
N ALA A 41 41.64 14.42 0.91
CA ALA A 41 41.69 13.24 0.05
C ALA A 41 42.15 13.55 -1.38
N THR A 42 42.16 14.83 -1.78
CA THR A 42 42.40 15.25 -3.17
C THR A 42 43.77 14.80 -3.71
N GLY A 43 44.76 14.70 -2.82
CA GLY A 43 46.12 14.23 -3.12
C GLY A 43 46.37 12.73 -2.91
N LEU A 44 45.40 11.97 -2.38
CA LEU A 44 45.57 10.56 -2.02
C LEU A 44 45.43 9.64 -3.25
N PRO A 45 46.06 8.45 -3.27
CA PRO A 45 45.86 7.48 -4.35
C PRO A 45 44.46 6.86 -4.28
N GLU A 46 43.88 6.54 -5.45
CA GLU A 46 42.59 5.82 -5.51
C GLU A 46 42.67 4.41 -4.90
N GLY A 47 41.55 3.96 -4.35
CA GLY A 47 41.39 2.64 -3.73
C GLY A 47 41.12 2.71 -2.22
N PRO A 48 41.08 1.55 -1.54
CA PRO A 48 40.74 1.46 -0.11
C PRO A 48 41.66 2.30 0.79
N LEU A 49 41.08 3.01 1.74
CA LEU A 49 41.76 3.90 2.67
C LEU A 49 41.48 3.49 4.12
N GLU A 50 42.31 2.61 4.70
CA GLU A 50 42.14 2.18 6.09
C GLU A 50 42.40 3.31 7.11
N THR A 51 43.21 4.29 6.73
CA THR A 51 43.65 5.38 7.62
C THR A 51 43.71 6.68 6.84
N TRP A 52 42.88 7.64 7.23
CA TRP A 52 42.88 8.99 6.69
C TRP A 52 43.73 9.88 7.59
N SER A 53 44.88 10.30 7.08
CA SER A 53 45.83 11.10 7.86
C SER A 53 45.30 12.52 8.13
N ASN A 54 45.39 12.92 9.40
CA ASN A 54 45.02 14.26 9.86
C ASN A 54 46.25 15.18 9.88
N THR A 55 46.28 16.19 9.02
CA THR A 55 47.37 17.18 8.96
C THR A 55 47.19 18.38 9.90
N GLY A 56 46.06 18.42 10.62
CA GLY A 56 45.74 19.44 11.62
C GLY A 56 46.58 19.30 12.89
N TYR A 57 46.47 20.26 13.81
CA TYR A 57 47.35 20.28 14.98
C TYR A 57 47.07 19.17 16.01
N LEU A 58 45.93 18.47 15.94
CA LEU A 58 45.71 17.27 16.76
C LEU A 58 46.62 16.10 16.32
N GLY A 59 46.90 15.99 15.01
CA GLY A 59 47.90 15.08 14.44
C GLY A 59 47.65 13.58 14.64
N GLU A 60 46.50 13.19 15.17
CA GLU A 60 46.03 11.81 15.28
C GLU A 60 45.10 11.49 14.10
N ASP A 61 45.34 10.35 13.46
CA ASP A 61 44.66 9.92 12.22
C ASP A 61 43.23 9.41 12.48
N PHE A 62 42.42 9.41 11.43
CA PHE A 62 41.08 8.81 11.39
C PHE A 62 41.17 7.40 10.83
N ILE A 63 40.57 6.41 11.51
CA ILE A 63 40.70 4.98 11.19
C ILE A 63 39.32 4.41 10.90
N ALA A 64 39.20 3.66 9.80
CA ALA A 64 37.98 2.94 9.45
C ALA A 64 37.66 1.88 10.53
N GLU A 65 36.44 1.89 11.09
CA GLU A 65 36.09 1.05 12.26
C GLU A 65 35.50 -0.31 11.87
N VAL A 66 34.71 -0.38 10.80
CA VAL A 66 34.02 -1.62 10.36
C VAL A 66 34.41 -1.95 8.92
N ASP A 67 33.80 -1.31 7.93
CA ASP A 67 34.18 -1.44 6.52
C ASP A 67 35.15 -0.33 6.09
N VAL A 68 35.93 -0.56 5.03
CA VAL A 68 37.03 0.33 4.60
C VAL A 68 36.58 1.16 3.39
N PRO A 69 36.35 2.48 3.56
CA PRO A 69 35.99 3.36 2.46
C PRO A 69 37.09 3.46 1.42
N SER A 70 36.74 3.94 0.23
CA SER A 70 37.68 4.06 -0.88
C SER A 70 37.82 5.50 -1.38
N VAL A 71 39.03 5.86 -1.77
CA VAL A 71 39.28 7.10 -2.52
C VAL A 71 38.87 6.88 -3.97
N THR A 72 37.92 7.69 -4.45
CA THR A 72 37.42 7.70 -5.82
C THR A 72 37.66 9.07 -6.45
N THR A 73 37.63 9.16 -7.79
CA THR A 73 37.67 10.43 -8.52
C THR A 73 36.30 10.74 -9.09
N ILE A 74 35.73 11.89 -8.74
CA ILE A 74 34.47 12.44 -9.26
C ILE A 74 34.76 13.83 -9.84
N ASP A 75 34.38 14.07 -11.09
CA ASP A 75 34.62 15.32 -11.83
C ASP A 75 36.08 15.81 -11.77
N GLY A 76 37.02 14.86 -11.80
CA GLY A 76 38.46 15.13 -11.77
C GLY A 76 39.03 15.40 -10.36
N VAL A 77 38.19 15.45 -9.33
CA VAL A 77 38.59 15.64 -7.92
C VAL A 77 38.50 14.33 -7.17
N ARG A 78 39.48 14.07 -6.28
CA ARG A 78 39.46 12.87 -5.43
C ARG A 78 38.81 13.11 -4.08
N GLY A 79 37.95 12.18 -3.68
CA GLY A 79 37.35 12.14 -2.36
C GLY A 79 37.20 10.72 -1.82
N VAL A 80 36.92 10.61 -0.53
CA VAL A 80 36.62 9.33 0.13
C VAL A 80 35.13 9.07 -0.01
N THR A 81 34.75 8.02 -0.72
CA THR A 81 33.36 7.61 -0.92
C THR A 81 32.89 6.72 0.21
N LEU A 82 31.78 7.12 0.82
CA LEU A 82 31.00 6.37 1.77
C LEU A 82 29.76 5.79 1.07
N ASP A 83 29.37 4.55 1.38
CA ASP A 83 28.24 3.84 0.77
C ASP A 83 26.98 3.83 1.64
N GLY A 84 27.03 4.46 2.81
CA GLY A 84 25.91 4.51 3.75
C GLY A 84 25.79 3.26 4.63
N GLU A 85 26.61 2.23 4.44
CA GLU A 85 26.53 0.96 5.16
C GLU A 85 27.86 0.61 5.86
N ASN A 86 27.95 0.89 7.16
CA ASN A 86 29.05 0.44 8.03
C ASN A 86 30.46 0.95 7.68
N ASP A 87 30.61 2.05 6.95
CA ASP A 87 31.91 2.47 6.41
C ASP A 87 32.40 3.85 6.90
N TRP A 88 32.28 4.11 8.21
CA TRP A 88 32.74 5.37 8.83
C TRP A 88 34.19 5.35 9.34
N TYR A 89 34.74 6.56 9.58
CA TYR A 89 36.00 6.72 10.30
C TYR A 89 35.81 7.21 11.73
N VAL A 90 36.65 6.67 12.63
CA VAL A 90 36.78 7.12 14.01
C VAL A 90 38.12 7.81 14.20
N GLY A 91 38.07 9.06 14.63
CA GLY A 91 39.22 9.92 14.85
C GLY A 91 39.64 10.06 16.32
N PRO A 92 40.46 11.08 16.64
CA PRO A 92 40.86 11.38 18.00
C PRO A 92 39.70 11.83 18.89
N SER A 93 39.97 11.91 20.19
CA SER A 93 39.01 12.40 21.18
C SER A 93 38.45 13.79 20.83
N ALA A 94 37.13 13.90 20.90
CA ALA A 94 36.40 15.15 20.69
C ALA A 94 36.35 16.07 21.93
N ILE A 95 37.02 15.71 23.03
CA ILE A 95 36.99 16.48 24.29
C ILE A 95 37.38 17.96 24.14
N TRP A 96 38.10 18.30 23.07
CA TRP A 96 38.53 19.67 22.78
C TRP A 96 37.37 20.58 22.34
N LEU A 97 36.39 20.01 21.64
CA LEU A 97 35.16 20.68 21.19
C LEU A 97 33.91 20.25 21.96
N ALA A 98 34.05 19.38 22.97
CA ALA A 98 32.98 19.09 23.91
C ALA A 98 32.56 20.35 24.70
N ASP A 99 31.40 20.29 25.35
CA ASP A 99 30.73 21.44 25.98
C ASP A 99 30.44 22.57 24.96
N ALA A 100 30.30 23.80 25.47
CA ALA A 100 29.98 25.01 24.72
C ALA A 100 31.21 25.69 24.09
N ALA A 101 32.13 24.92 23.53
CA ALA A 101 33.28 25.48 22.80
C ALA A 101 32.83 26.27 21.56
N ASP A 102 33.61 27.27 21.12
CA ASP A 102 33.40 27.85 19.79
C ASP A 102 33.93 26.86 18.75
N ARG A 103 33.32 26.80 17.56
CA ARG A 103 33.75 25.84 16.53
C ARG A 103 33.33 26.23 15.12
N THR A 104 34.08 25.74 14.14
CA THR A 104 33.71 25.75 12.72
C THR A 104 34.04 24.42 12.09
N ILE A 105 33.17 23.90 11.24
CA ILE A 105 33.41 22.73 10.40
C ILE A 105 33.16 23.16 8.95
N GLU A 106 34.11 22.92 8.06
CA GLU A 106 34.01 23.15 6.62
C GLU A 106 34.23 21.81 5.92
N ALA A 107 33.45 21.50 4.89
CA ALA A 107 33.62 20.28 4.10
C ALA A 107 33.34 20.51 2.61
N TRP A 108 34.08 19.78 1.78
CA TRP A 108 33.76 19.59 0.36
C TRP A 108 33.20 18.19 0.18
N ILE A 109 31.95 18.12 -0.26
CA ILE A 109 31.19 16.89 -0.42
C ILE A 109 30.62 16.78 -1.84
N TYR A 110 30.41 15.57 -2.31
CA TYR A 110 29.65 15.24 -3.50
C TYR A 110 28.59 14.24 -3.08
N ASN A 111 27.32 14.65 -3.17
CA ASN A 111 26.19 13.80 -2.80
C ASN A 111 25.33 13.50 -4.04
N PRO A 112 25.29 12.24 -4.53
CA PRO A 112 24.52 11.93 -5.74
C PRO A 112 23.00 12.01 -5.50
N GLU A 113 22.55 11.65 -4.30
CA GLU A 113 21.15 11.66 -3.87
C GLU A 113 21.11 12.18 -2.43
N MET A 114 20.06 12.91 -2.03
CA MET A 114 19.96 13.40 -0.65
C MET A 114 18.85 12.68 0.11
N ALA A 115 19.19 12.15 1.29
CA ALA A 115 18.19 11.74 2.27
C ALA A 115 17.77 12.91 3.18
N ASP A 116 16.83 12.67 4.10
CA ASP A 116 16.41 13.66 5.09
C ASP A 116 17.57 14.12 6.00
N GLU A 117 18.47 13.21 6.35
CA GLU A 117 19.64 13.44 7.20
C GLU A 117 20.78 12.47 6.85
N GLU A 118 21.90 12.97 6.31
CA GLU A 118 23.11 12.18 6.08
C GLU A 118 24.33 12.79 6.76
N THR A 119 25.06 12.01 7.56
CA THR A 119 26.12 12.56 8.40
C THR A 119 27.45 12.69 7.69
N ILE A 120 27.97 13.92 7.64
CA ILE A 120 29.33 14.24 7.18
C ILE A 120 30.32 14.03 8.33
N PHE A 121 30.08 14.72 9.46
CA PHE A 121 31.00 14.79 10.59
C PHE A 121 30.24 14.94 11.91
N SER A 122 30.64 14.21 12.96
CA SER A 122 29.92 14.25 14.23
C SER A 122 30.83 14.07 15.46
N TRP A 123 30.31 14.49 16.62
CA TRP A 123 30.78 14.08 17.94
C TRP A 123 29.67 14.28 18.99
N GLY A 124 29.94 13.93 20.25
CA GLY A 124 28.88 13.89 21.25
C GLY A 124 28.08 12.61 21.13
N ARG A 125 26.86 12.57 21.66
CA ARG A 125 26.01 11.39 21.56
C ARG A 125 24.54 11.73 21.55
N ARG A 126 23.76 10.91 20.84
CA ARG A 126 22.31 10.82 20.99
C ARG A 126 22.01 10.21 22.36
N GLY A 127 20.97 10.67 23.05
CA GLY A 127 20.62 10.21 24.39
C GLY A 127 21.34 10.96 25.51
N GLY A 128 20.62 11.89 26.12
CA GLY A 128 21.10 12.84 27.12
C GLY A 128 20.16 14.03 27.21
N PRO A 129 20.53 15.09 27.95
CA PRO A 129 19.87 16.38 27.84
C PRO A 129 19.98 16.95 26.42
N ASP A 130 19.10 17.89 26.09
CA ASP A 130 19.13 18.62 24.82
C ASP A 130 20.52 19.22 24.57
N ALA A 131 20.95 19.21 23.31
CA ALA A 131 22.26 19.67 22.84
C ALA A 131 23.47 18.82 23.29
N SER A 132 23.26 17.53 23.58
CA SER A 132 24.33 16.59 23.94
C SER A 132 25.00 15.91 22.73
N ASN A 133 24.38 15.99 21.55
CA ASN A 133 24.94 15.54 20.27
C ASN A 133 25.39 16.73 19.43
N MET A 134 26.28 16.48 18.48
CA MET A 134 26.49 17.33 17.32
C MET A 134 26.71 16.43 16.12
N ALA A 135 25.87 16.57 15.10
CA ALA A 135 26.05 15.97 13.81
C ALA A 135 25.92 17.06 12.74
N PHE A 136 26.98 17.25 11.96
CA PHE A 136 26.95 18.07 10.75
C PHE A 136 26.58 17.18 9.58
N ASN A 137 25.47 17.52 8.93
CA ASN A 137 24.75 16.68 8.00
C ASN A 137 24.57 17.38 6.64
N HIS A 138 24.22 16.60 5.63
CA HIS A 138 23.74 17.08 4.33
C HIS A 138 22.45 16.32 3.99
N GLY A 139 21.29 16.95 4.20
CA GLY A 139 20.00 16.34 3.92
C GLY A 139 18.88 17.36 3.74
N VAL A 140 17.73 16.92 3.20
CA VAL A 140 16.62 17.79 2.77
C VAL A 140 15.67 18.24 3.88
N ASN A 141 15.81 17.70 5.10
CA ASN A 141 14.89 18.05 6.18
C ASN A 141 15.08 19.52 6.63
N GLU A 142 14.01 20.31 6.58
CA GLU A 142 14.05 21.75 6.91
C GLU A 142 14.43 22.06 8.37
N VAL A 143 14.27 21.08 9.27
CA VAL A 143 14.50 21.26 10.71
C VAL A 143 15.88 20.76 11.13
N PHE A 144 16.38 19.64 10.58
CA PHE A 144 17.61 19.00 11.07
C PHE A 144 18.56 18.51 9.96
N GLY A 145 18.25 18.73 8.70
CA GLY A 145 19.03 18.26 7.56
C GLY A 145 20.46 18.84 7.48
N ALA A 146 20.74 19.95 8.17
CA ALA A 146 22.06 20.57 8.20
C ALA A 146 22.85 20.27 9.49
N VAL A 147 22.22 20.42 10.66
CA VAL A 147 22.88 20.08 11.94
C VAL A 147 21.88 19.54 12.95
N GLY A 148 22.19 18.37 13.51
CA GLY A 148 21.45 17.77 14.62
C GLY A 148 22.18 17.92 15.95
N HIS A 149 21.52 18.49 16.96
CA HIS A 149 22.04 18.67 18.32
C HIS A 149 21.44 17.69 19.35
N TRP A 150 20.41 16.94 18.96
CA TRP A 150 19.60 16.05 19.81
C TRP A 150 18.78 16.80 20.88
N GLY A 151 17.45 16.73 20.78
CA GLY A 151 16.49 17.27 21.77
C GLY A 151 16.42 18.80 21.86
N GLY A 152 17.31 19.53 21.16
CA GLY A 152 17.36 20.99 21.13
C GLY A 152 16.85 21.58 19.82
N THR A 153 17.15 22.85 19.58
CA THR A 153 16.92 23.49 18.27
C THR A 153 17.96 22.96 17.29
N ASP A 154 17.49 22.23 16.28
CA ASP A 154 18.28 21.76 15.15
C ASP A 154 18.22 22.81 14.02
N ILE A 155 18.96 22.58 12.93
CA ILE A 155 18.96 23.48 11.77
C ILE A 155 18.88 22.68 10.46
N GLY A 156 18.01 23.08 9.54
CA GLY A 156 18.01 22.65 8.14
C GLY A 156 18.64 23.71 7.22
N TRP A 157 18.73 23.39 5.94
CA TRP A 157 19.41 24.23 4.94
C TRP A 157 18.57 25.38 4.39
N ALA A 158 17.32 25.55 4.85
CA ALA A 158 16.40 26.60 4.40
C ALA A 158 16.24 26.63 2.85
N GLY A 159 16.04 25.46 2.24
CA GLY A 159 15.86 25.31 0.79
C GLY A 159 17.16 25.23 -0.03
N ASN A 160 18.34 25.42 0.59
CA ASN A 160 19.62 25.33 -0.12
C ASN A 160 20.05 23.87 -0.26
N TYR A 161 19.89 23.30 -1.46
CA TYR A 161 20.18 21.90 -1.75
C TYR A 161 20.94 21.76 -3.06
N ALA A 162 21.87 20.80 -3.13
CA ALA A 162 22.55 20.45 -4.37
C ALA A 162 22.90 18.96 -4.39
N THR A 163 22.45 18.26 -5.43
CA THR A 163 22.79 16.87 -5.73
C THR A 163 23.68 16.80 -6.97
N GLY A 164 24.42 15.70 -7.12
CA GLY A 164 25.14 15.40 -8.36
C GLY A 164 26.32 16.33 -8.69
N ARG A 165 26.72 17.21 -7.75
CA ARG A 165 27.89 18.07 -7.89
C ARG A 165 28.69 18.18 -6.60
N TRP A 166 29.93 18.67 -6.72
CA TRP A 166 30.68 19.11 -5.56
C TRP A 166 30.00 20.31 -4.91
N THR A 167 29.93 20.30 -3.60
CA THR A 167 29.28 21.30 -2.77
C THR A 167 30.18 21.64 -1.61
N TYR A 168 30.35 22.93 -1.34
CA TYR A 168 31.03 23.41 -0.15
C TYR A 168 30.02 23.73 0.94
N VAL A 169 30.15 23.06 2.07
CA VAL A 169 29.26 23.26 3.21
C VAL A 169 30.06 23.66 4.44
N ALA A 170 29.54 24.59 5.23
CA ALA A 170 30.15 24.97 6.50
C ALA A 170 29.13 25.20 7.61
N TYR A 171 29.57 24.94 8.84
CA TYR A 171 28.83 25.19 10.06
C TYR A 171 29.70 25.97 11.04
N THR A 172 29.15 27.01 11.65
CA THR A 172 29.78 27.74 12.75
C THR A 172 28.88 27.77 13.98
N TYR A 173 29.51 27.72 15.16
CA TYR A 173 28.82 28.01 16.42
C TYR A 173 29.67 28.94 17.30
N ASP A 174 29.05 30.06 17.67
CA ASP A 174 29.60 31.04 18.60
C ASP A 174 28.88 30.91 19.96
N SER A 175 29.62 30.49 20.98
CA SER A 175 29.12 30.27 22.34
C SER A 175 28.71 31.55 23.07
N TRP A 176 29.21 32.70 22.63
CA TRP A 176 28.83 34.01 23.15
C TRP A 176 27.50 34.48 22.57
N MET A 177 27.28 34.24 21.28
CA MET A 177 26.01 34.56 20.60
C MET A 177 24.97 33.45 20.74
N THR A 178 25.36 32.26 21.19
CA THR A 178 24.50 31.06 21.32
C THR A 178 23.76 30.75 20.02
N THR A 179 24.45 30.97 18.91
CA THR A 179 23.89 30.90 17.55
C THR A 179 24.69 29.90 16.75
N SER A 180 23.98 29.01 16.07
CA SER A 180 24.53 28.15 15.04
C SER A 180 24.16 28.73 13.68
N THR A 181 25.12 28.74 12.75
CA THR A 181 24.94 29.25 11.40
C THR A 181 25.53 28.25 10.42
N VAL A 182 24.81 28.00 9.33
CA VAL A 182 25.27 27.14 8.23
C VAL A 182 25.40 27.95 6.95
N TYR A 183 26.36 27.55 6.13
CA TYR A 183 26.73 28.20 4.89
C TYR A 183 26.77 27.17 3.77
N PHE A 184 26.25 27.54 2.61
CA PHE A 184 26.18 26.71 1.43
C PHE A 184 26.91 27.46 0.31
N ASP A 185 27.91 26.80 -0.29
CA ASP A 185 28.83 27.37 -1.29
C ASP A 185 29.43 28.73 -0.92
N GLY A 186 29.82 28.84 0.35
CA GLY A 186 30.50 30.02 0.88
C GLY A 186 29.56 31.15 1.29
N GLU A 187 28.27 31.04 1.00
CA GLU A 187 27.25 32.04 1.31
C GLU A 187 26.41 31.65 2.52
N TYR A 188 25.82 32.64 3.19
CA TYR A 188 24.92 32.40 4.31
C TYR A 188 23.69 31.61 3.84
N ALA A 189 23.40 30.48 4.49
CA ALA A 189 22.21 29.67 4.21
C ALA A 189 21.15 29.84 5.30
N ASN A 190 21.49 29.47 6.54
CA ASN A 190 20.54 29.52 7.65
C ASN A 190 21.23 29.79 9.00
N SER A 191 20.47 30.27 10.00
CA SER A 191 20.97 30.47 11.35
C SER A 191 19.86 30.38 12.41
N GLU A 192 20.16 29.65 13.49
CA GLU A 192 19.21 29.42 14.59
C GLU A 192 19.83 29.77 15.97
N PRO A 193 19.05 30.39 16.89
CA PRO A 193 19.46 30.56 18.28
C PRO A 193 19.30 29.25 19.04
N VAL A 194 20.37 28.44 19.05
CA VAL A 194 20.38 27.09 19.64
C VAL A 194 20.67 27.06 21.14
N GLY A 195 21.00 28.21 21.75
CA GLY A 195 21.36 28.26 23.17
C GLY A 195 22.79 27.76 23.42
N LEU A 196 23.06 27.28 24.63
CA LEU A 196 24.37 26.71 24.97
C LEU A 196 24.41 25.24 24.58
N LEU A 197 25.19 24.92 23.55
CA LEU A 197 25.42 23.54 23.13
C LEU A 197 26.40 22.84 24.09
N VAL A 198 25.94 21.87 24.87
CA VAL A 198 26.77 21.14 25.85
C VAL A 198 27.00 19.72 25.34
N THR A 199 27.70 19.62 24.22
CA THR A 199 28.03 18.33 23.58
C THR A 199 28.82 17.45 24.54
N HIS A 200 28.45 16.18 24.63
CA HIS A 200 29.05 15.25 25.60
C HIS A 200 30.43 14.76 25.16
N ASP A 201 31.32 14.56 26.13
CA ASP A 201 32.66 14.00 25.95
C ASP A 201 32.75 12.49 26.25
N PHE A 202 31.71 11.89 26.82
CA PHE A 202 31.65 10.45 27.15
C PHE A 202 30.28 9.83 26.83
N ASP A 203 30.24 8.50 26.73
CA ASP A 203 29.01 7.70 26.71
C ASP A 203 28.18 7.82 28.00
N GLU A 204 26.95 7.27 27.99
CA GLU A 204 26.01 7.41 29.11
C GLU A 204 26.50 6.91 30.45
N ASN A 205 27.43 5.96 30.44
CA ASN A 205 27.98 5.38 31.64
C ASN A 205 29.29 6.07 32.07
N TYR A 206 29.78 7.06 31.31
CA TYR A 206 31.07 7.73 31.52
C TYR A 206 32.26 6.76 31.49
N GLU A 207 32.17 5.72 30.66
CA GLU A 207 33.15 4.65 30.49
C GLU A 207 33.97 4.80 29.20
N VAL A 208 33.37 5.33 28.14
CA VAL A 208 33.99 5.48 26.81
C VAL A 208 34.04 6.97 26.45
N GLU A 209 35.24 7.47 26.14
CA GLU A 209 35.45 8.83 25.64
C GLU A 209 35.00 8.90 24.18
N LEU A 210 34.25 9.95 23.83
CA LEU A 210 33.64 10.07 22.51
C LEU A 210 34.63 10.70 21.50
N PRO A 211 34.86 10.05 20.35
CA PRO A 211 35.75 10.56 19.32
C PRO A 211 35.03 11.50 18.35
N PHE A 212 35.81 12.18 17.50
CA PHE A 212 35.29 12.70 16.23
C PHE A 212 35.00 11.55 15.27
N VAL A 213 33.93 11.66 14.50
CA VAL A 213 33.48 10.64 13.56
C VAL A 213 33.22 11.28 12.20
N VAL A 214 33.66 10.63 11.12
CA VAL A 214 33.30 10.98 9.73
C VAL A 214 32.34 9.90 9.23
N GLY A 215 31.19 10.29 8.69
CA GLY A 215 30.26 9.35 8.04
C GLY A 215 29.23 8.65 8.95
N ALA A 216 29.19 8.93 10.25
CA ALA A 216 28.19 8.35 11.17
C ALA A 216 27.98 9.18 12.44
N GLN A 217 26.87 8.99 13.14
CA GLN A 217 26.60 9.55 14.48
C GLN A 217 26.86 8.58 15.62
N ASN A 218 26.91 9.11 16.84
CA ASN A 218 27.11 8.34 18.06
C ASN A 218 25.79 8.07 18.79
N GLN A 219 25.56 6.80 19.14
CA GLN A 219 24.50 6.38 20.05
C GLN A 219 24.84 6.71 21.51
N GLN A 220 23.85 6.54 22.39
CA GLN A 220 23.95 6.80 23.82
C GLN A 220 25.06 6.02 24.53
N ASN A 221 25.34 4.79 24.07
CA ASN A 221 26.39 3.92 24.58
C ASN A 221 27.78 4.17 23.93
N GLY A 222 27.90 5.19 23.06
CA GLY A 222 29.14 5.54 22.38
C GLY A 222 29.49 4.70 21.14
N THR A 223 28.63 3.77 20.74
CA THR A 223 28.72 3.05 19.44
C THR A 223 28.14 3.88 18.30
N ARG A 224 28.37 3.49 17.04
CA ARG A 224 27.89 4.23 15.87
C ARG A 224 26.44 3.88 15.53
N HIS A 225 25.71 4.85 14.99
CA HIS A 225 24.32 4.69 14.58
C HIS A 225 24.28 4.04 13.19
N PRO A 226 23.59 2.89 13.03
CA PRO A 226 23.61 2.15 11.76
C PRO A 226 22.74 2.78 10.66
N GLU A 227 21.78 3.64 11.00
CA GLU A 227 20.85 4.27 10.05
C GLU A 227 21.11 5.77 9.82
N LEU A 228 22.07 6.36 10.56
CA LEU A 228 22.40 7.80 10.44
C LEU A 228 23.84 7.91 9.97
N THR A 229 24.05 7.36 8.80
CA THR A 229 25.31 7.23 8.07
C THR A 229 25.29 8.16 6.86
N GLY A 230 26.46 8.52 6.34
CA GLY A 230 26.56 9.29 5.10
C GLY A 230 26.75 8.38 3.90
N SER A 231 26.00 8.58 2.82
CA SER A 231 26.18 7.91 1.52
C SER A 231 26.68 8.93 0.48
N MET A 232 27.88 9.45 0.71
CA MET A 232 28.44 10.57 -0.08
C MET A 232 29.94 10.45 -0.26
N THR A 233 30.51 11.24 -1.17
CA THR A 233 31.96 11.36 -1.34
C THR A 233 32.48 12.64 -0.69
N ILE A 234 33.46 12.53 0.20
CA ILE A 234 34.03 13.67 0.95
C ILE A 234 35.47 13.91 0.51
N ALA A 235 35.75 15.08 -0.08
CA ALA A 235 37.10 15.45 -0.52
C ALA A 235 37.94 16.08 0.61
N ARG A 236 37.34 16.99 1.38
CA ARG A 236 38.04 17.74 2.43
C ARG A 236 37.16 17.93 3.65
N ILE A 237 37.75 17.88 4.84
CA ILE A 237 37.14 18.35 6.09
C ILE A 237 38.16 19.19 6.85
N ARG A 238 37.74 20.40 7.25
CA ARG A 238 38.49 21.26 8.17
C ARG A 238 37.67 21.55 9.41
N VAL A 239 38.28 21.42 10.58
CA VAL A 239 37.65 21.76 11.86
C VAL A 239 38.50 22.79 12.58
N HIS A 240 37.86 23.87 13.03
CA HIS A 240 38.45 24.98 13.78
C HIS A 240 37.86 25.02 15.19
N ASP A 241 38.68 25.41 16.18
CA ASP A 241 38.25 25.57 17.58
C ASP A 241 37.77 27.01 17.89
N TYR A 242 37.31 27.71 16.87
CA TYR A 242 36.68 29.03 16.92
C TYR A 242 35.64 29.17 15.79
N ALA A 243 34.71 30.12 15.94
CA ALA A 243 33.74 30.45 14.90
C ALA A 243 34.39 31.37 13.86
N LEU A 244 34.49 30.92 12.61
CA LEU A 244 34.88 31.75 11.47
C LEU A 244 33.77 32.75 11.15
N SER A 245 34.17 33.92 10.63
CA SER A 245 33.23 34.88 10.08
C SER A 245 32.78 34.48 8.68
N GLU A 246 31.60 34.94 8.26
CA GLU A 246 31.07 34.77 6.90
C GLU A 246 32.07 35.15 5.81
N ALA A 247 32.83 36.24 5.99
CA ALA A 247 33.87 36.65 5.05
C ALA A 247 35.07 35.69 4.99
N GLU A 248 35.37 34.97 6.08
CA GLU A 248 36.38 33.92 6.09
C GLU A 248 35.86 32.66 5.41
N ILE A 249 34.59 32.29 5.64
CA ILE A 249 33.92 31.16 4.98
C ILE A 249 33.85 31.37 3.46
N SER A 250 33.38 32.53 3.02
CA SER A 250 33.33 32.90 1.59
C SER A 250 34.75 32.92 0.96
N ALA A 251 35.77 33.36 1.72
CA ALA A 251 37.15 33.30 1.26
C ALA A 251 37.73 31.88 1.18
N SER A 252 37.35 30.97 2.09
CA SER A 252 37.70 29.54 2.02
C SER A 252 37.10 28.91 0.76
N PHE A 253 35.80 29.15 0.51
CA PHE A 253 35.11 28.69 -0.70
C PHE A 253 35.78 29.22 -1.96
N GLY A 254 35.90 30.54 -2.12
CA GLY A 254 36.45 31.15 -3.34
C GLY A 254 37.92 30.81 -3.62
N ALA A 255 38.68 30.39 -2.60
CA ALA A 255 40.06 29.90 -2.80
C ALA A 255 40.13 28.51 -3.44
N GLU A 256 39.04 27.73 -3.37
CA GLU A 256 38.99 26.32 -3.76
C GLU A 256 37.94 26.04 -4.84
N ALA A 257 36.95 26.92 -5.04
CA ALA A 257 35.82 26.72 -5.95
C ALA A 257 36.23 26.28 -7.37
N GLU A 258 37.29 26.86 -7.95
CA GLU A 258 37.82 26.46 -9.28
C GLU A 258 38.29 25.00 -9.31
N GLU A 259 38.89 24.48 -8.23
CA GLU A 259 39.34 23.09 -8.14
C GLU A 259 38.16 22.11 -8.17
N PHE A 260 37.00 22.52 -7.64
CA PHE A 260 35.78 21.72 -7.55
C PHE A 260 34.74 22.06 -8.63
N GLY A 261 35.12 22.85 -9.62
CA GLY A 261 34.25 23.22 -10.75
C GLY A 261 33.19 24.29 -10.44
N LEU A 262 33.15 24.84 -9.23
CA LEU A 262 32.25 25.94 -8.85
C LEU A 262 32.89 27.33 -9.01
N GLY A 263 34.06 27.41 -9.64
CA GLY A 263 34.65 28.70 -9.97
C GLY A 263 33.82 29.42 -11.04
N ASP A 264 33.84 30.75 -11.00
CA ASP A 264 33.31 31.66 -12.03
C ASP A 264 34.52 32.49 -12.54
N PRO A 265 35.30 31.97 -13.52
CA PRO A 265 36.59 32.54 -13.89
C PRO A 265 36.52 33.89 -14.59
N ASP A 266 35.39 34.24 -15.20
CA ASP A 266 35.17 35.48 -15.94
C ASP A 266 34.17 36.44 -15.27
N ALA A 267 33.57 36.01 -14.16
CA ALA A 267 32.75 36.79 -13.22
C ALA A 267 31.42 37.26 -13.80
N ASP A 268 30.74 36.39 -14.56
CA ASP A 268 29.44 36.68 -15.17
C ASP A 268 28.24 36.18 -14.34
N GLY A 269 28.50 35.38 -13.30
CA GLY A 269 27.50 34.82 -12.40
C GLY A 269 27.12 33.37 -12.69
N MET A 270 27.66 32.74 -13.72
CA MET A 270 27.51 31.31 -14.00
C MET A 270 28.74 30.53 -13.48
N PRO A 271 28.56 29.37 -12.83
CA PRO A 271 29.68 28.51 -12.46
C PRO A 271 30.23 27.73 -13.65
N SER A 272 31.54 27.56 -13.71
CA SER A 272 32.25 26.81 -14.76
C SER A 272 31.73 25.38 -15.00
N VAL A 273 31.18 24.70 -13.99
CA VAL A 273 30.50 23.41 -14.18
C VAL A 273 29.21 23.53 -14.97
N PHE A 274 28.37 24.53 -14.69
CA PHE A 274 27.12 24.78 -15.42
C PHE A 274 27.43 25.10 -16.87
N GLU A 275 28.38 26.02 -17.08
CA GLU A 275 28.85 26.39 -18.42
C GLU A 275 29.48 25.20 -19.16
N SER A 276 30.11 24.27 -18.45
CA SER A 276 30.66 23.05 -19.08
C SER A 276 29.61 22.01 -19.47
N LEU A 277 28.35 22.13 -19.02
CA LEU A 277 27.27 21.25 -19.45
C LEU A 277 26.84 21.55 -20.89
N TYR A 278 26.98 22.80 -21.32
CA TYR A 278 26.46 23.30 -22.58
C TYR A 278 27.61 23.70 -23.52
N ASP A 279 27.68 23.07 -24.70
CA ASP A 279 28.76 23.31 -25.68
C ASP A 279 28.88 24.79 -26.15
N PHE A 280 27.87 25.62 -25.90
CA PHE A 280 27.81 27.03 -26.28
C PHE A 280 28.14 28.02 -25.15
N LEU A 281 28.28 27.55 -23.90
CA LEU A 281 28.78 28.35 -22.78
C LEU A 281 30.30 28.13 -22.64
N ASP A 282 31.06 29.20 -22.47
CA ASP A 282 32.51 29.21 -22.29
C ASP A 282 32.84 29.84 -20.92
N PRO A 283 33.38 29.05 -19.95
CA PRO A 283 33.78 29.51 -18.61
C PRO A 283 34.81 30.65 -18.53
N PHE A 284 35.17 31.23 -19.67
CA PHE A 284 36.12 32.32 -19.80
C PHE A 284 35.61 33.46 -20.72
N ASP A 285 34.36 33.43 -21.20
CA ASP A 285 33.70 34.46 -21.99
C ASP A 285 32.34 34.92 -21.43
N ALA A 286 32.38 35.72 -20.36
CA ALA A 286 31.29 36.45 -19.71
C ALA A 286 30.19 37.14 -20.55
N SER A 287 30.31 37.16 -21.88
CA SER A 287 29.27 37.70 -22.76
C SER A 287 28.18 36.70 -23.12
N ASP A 288 28.43 35.40 -22.99
CA ASP A 288 27.45 34.34 -23.23
C ASP A 288 26.38 34.27 -22.14
N ALA A 289 26.65 34.62 -20.88
CA ALA A 289 25.64 34.80 -19.82
C ALA A 289 24.46 35.69 -20.22
N ALA A 290 24.71 36.67 -21.10
CA ALA A 290 23.71 37.62 -21.57
C ALA A 290 23.14 37.27 -22.95
N GLU A 291 23.52 36.12 -23.52
CA GLU A 291 22.86 35.54 -24.69
C GLU A 291 21.59 34.79 -24.25
N ASP A 292 20.69 34.65 -25.19
CA ASP A 292 19.39 33.97 -25.08
C ASP A 292 19.43 32.93 -26.20
N PHE A 293 19.83 31.71 -25.84
CA PHE A 293 20.30 30.73 -26.82
C PHE A 293 19.12 30.06 -27.55
N ASP A 294 18.10 29.65 -26.80
CA ASP A 294 16.90 29.00 -27.31
C ASP A 294 15.81 29.98 -27.78
N ASN A 295 15.93 31.27 -27.44
CA ASN A 295 15.05 32.39 -27.85
C ASN A 295 13.67 32.37 -27.19
N ASP A 296 13.62 31.93 -25.94
CA ASP A 296 12.40 31.94 -25.11
C ASP A 296 12.16 33.31 -24.43
N GLY A 297 13.21 34.14 -24.33
CA GLY A 297 13.18 35.47 -23.73
C GLY A 297 13.91 35.60 -22.39
N LEU A 298 14.48 34.51 -21.88
CA LEU A 298 15.42 34.47 -20.77
C LEU A 298 16.87 34.48 -21.29
N THR A 299 17.77 35.08 -20.54
CA THR A 299 19.21 34.93 -20.79
C THR A 299 19.73 33.65 -20.12
N ASN A 300 20.83 33.08 -20.62
CA ASN A 300 21.46 31.90 -20.03
C ASN A 300 21.68 32.02 -18.50
N LEU A 301 21.97 33.24 -18.02
CA LEU A 301 22.08 33.54 -16.58
C LEU A 301 20.73 33.56 -15.86
N GLU A 302 19.66 34.07 -16.48
CA GLU A 302 18.31 34.05 -15.93
C GLU A 302 17.78 32.61 -15.85
N GLU A 303 18.09 31.77 -16.85
CA GLU A 303 17.73 30.35 -16.85
C GLU A 303 18.47 29.59 -15.74
N PHE A 304 19.77 29.82 -15.59
CA PHE A 304 20.53 29.32 -14.45
C PHE A 304 19.92 29.70 -13.09
N GLN A 305 19.36 30.91 -12.99
CA GLN A 305 18.72 31.40 -11.76
C GLN A 305 17.31 30.83 -11.55
N ALA A 306 16.57 30.56 -12.62
CA ALA A 306 15.26 29.94 -12.61
C ALA A 306 15.33 28.41 -12.42
N GLY A 307 16.48 27.80 -12.73
CA GLY A 307 16.66 26.35 -12.74
C GLY A 307 16.21 25.70 -14.05
N THR A 308 15.96 26.50 -15.09
CA THR A 308 15.54 26.05 -16.42
C THR A 308 16.73 25.71 -17.32
N GLU A 309 16.47 25.14 -18.50
CA GLU A 309 17.49 24.61 -19.42
C GLU A 309 17.86 25.59 -20.55
N PRO A 310 19.10 26.16 -20.59
CA PRO A 310 19.57 27.09 -21.64
C PRO A 310 19.45 26.70 -23.10
N ASP A 311 19.14 25.44 -23.41
CA ASP A 311 18.93 24.95 -24.77
C ASP A 311 17.55 24.37 -25.03
N ASN A 312 16.62 24.55 -24.09
CA ASN A 312 15.26 24.08 -24.18
C ASN A 312 14.27 25.17 -23.73
N PRO A 313 13.52 25.79 -24.67
CA PRO A 313 12.70 26.96 -24.38
C PRO A 313 11.42 26.66 -23.58
N ASP A 314 11.21 25.42 -23.13
CA ASP A 314 10.01 24.88 -22.48
C ASP A 314 10.49 23.70 -21.62
N THR A 315 10.94 24.01 -20.41
CA THR A 315 11.72 23.10 -19.57
C THR A 315 10.87 21.94 -19.05
N ASP A 316 9.62 22.19 -18.64
CA ASP A 316 8.71 21.15 -18.16
C ASP A 316 7.87 20.48 -19.26
N GLY A 317 7.85 21.07 -20.46
CA GLY A 317 7.31 20.45 -21.67
C GLY A 317 5.79 20.57 -21.81
N ASP A 318 5.18 21.56 -21.17
CA ASP A 318 3.73 21.76 -21.12
C ASP A 318 3.18 22.55 -22.33
N GLY A 319 4.08 23.23 -23.06
CA GLY A 319 3.79 24.00 -24.27
C GLY A 319 3.74 25.52 -24.09
N VAL A 320 3.94 26.05 -22.89
CA VAL A 320 4.36 27.43 -22.63
C VAL A 320 5.90 27.47 -22.64
N ILE A 321 6.47 28.65 -22.86
CA ILE A 321 7.93 28.81 -22.81
C ILE A 321 8.32 29.42 -21.47
N ASP A 322 9.48 29.03 -20.92
CA ASP A 322 9.88 29.40 -19.55
C ASP A 322 9.81 30.92 -19.31
N GLY A 323 10.27 31.71 -20.29
CA GLY A 323 10.19 33.16 -20.25
C GLY A 323 8.77 33.75 -20.20
N ASP A 324 7.79 33.12 -20.85
CA ASP A 324 6.38 33.53 -20.81
C ASP A 324 5.72 33.12 -19.48
N GLU A 325 6.07 31.96 -18.94
CA GLU A 325 5.56 31.48 -17.64
C GLU A 325 6.02 32.37 -16.48
N ILE A 326 7.33 32.66 -16.40
CA ILE A 326 7.88 33.59 -15.41
C ILE A 326 7.23 34.97 -15.54
N ALA A 327 6.91 35.41 -16.77
CA ALA A 327 6.24 36.68 -16.99
C ALA A 327 4.75 36.66 -16.56
N ALA A 328 4.08 35.52 -16.68
CA ALA A 328 2.72 35.28 -16.19
C ALA A 328 2.66 35.07 -14.67
N GLY A 329 3.78 34.64 -14.05
CA GLY A 329 3.87 34.25 -12.65
C GLY A 329 3.63 32.76 -12.41
N ALA A 330 3.59 31.97 -13.48
CA ALA A 330 3.61 30.51 -13.47
C ALA A 330 5.03 29.97 -13.18
N ASN A 331 5.12 28.67 -12.92
CA ASN A 331 6.35 27.99 -12.53
C ASN A 331 6.89 27.14 -13.70
N PRO A 332 7.99 27.54 -14.36
CA PRO A 332 8.54 26.89 -15.57
C PRO A 332 9.18 25.51 -15.35
N LEU A 333 8.98 24.93 -14.16
CA LEU A 333 9.49 23.63 -13.75
C LEU A 333 8.33 22.71 -13.32
N ASP A 334 7.10 23.16 -13.49
CA ASP A 334 5.88 22.54 -13.02
C ASP A 334 4.79 22.70 -14.08
N PRO A 335 4.50 21.64 -14.86
CA PRO A 335 3.66 21.74 -16.05
C PRO A 335 2.16 22.01 -15.73
N ASP A 336 1.79 22.12 -14.46
CA ASP A 336 0.46 22.45 -13.93
C ASP A 336 0.65 23.27 -12.64
N THR A 337 0.91 24.57 -12.79
CA THR A 337 1.32 25.49 -11.72
C THR A 337 0.32 25.56 -10.59
N ASP A 338 -0.98 25.53 -10.88
CA ASP A 338 -2.03 25.65 -9.88
C ASP A 338 -2.65 24.32 -9.45
N ASN A 339 -2.23 23.21 -10.08
CA ASN A 339 -2.58 21.83 -9.76
C ASN A 339 -4.09 21.56 -9.85
N ASP A 340 -4.79 22.18 -10.79
CA ASP A 340 -6.20 21.89 -11.08
C ASP A 340 -6.40 20.72 -12.06
N GLY A 341 -5.32 20.26 -12.71
CA GLY A 341 -5.31 19.15 -13.65
C GLY A 341 -5.36 19.56 -15.12
N ILE A 342 -5.38 20.85 -15.43
CA ILE A 342 -5.12 21.41 -16.76
C ILE A 342 -3.66 21.90 -16.78
N LEU A 343 -2.89 21.53 -17.81
CA LEU A 343 -1.52 22.02 -17.94
C LEU A 343 -1.52 23.52 -18.28
N ASP A 344 -0.53 24.30 -17.83
CA ASP A 344 -0.49 25.76 -18.05
C ASP A 344 -0.60 26.10 -19.55
N GLY A 345 0.02 25.29 -20.41
CA GLY A 345 -0.03 25.42 -21.87
C GLY A 345 -1.41 25.17 -22.47
N GLU A 346 -2.20 24.28 -21.87
CA GLU A 346 -3.60 24.06 -22.24
C GLU A 346 -4.47 25.22 -21.75
N GLU A 347 -4.23 25.71 -20.53
CA GLU A 347 -4.94 26.86 -19.97
C GLU A 347 -4.73 28.14 -20.79
N VAL A 348 -3.49 28.44 -21.15
CA VAL A 348 -3.15 29.56 -22.05
C VAL A 348 -3.88 29.44 -23.40
N ALA A 349 -4.09 28.22 -23.89
CA ALA A 349 -4.83 27.97 -25.12
C ALA A 349 -6.35 28.14 -24.96
N LEU A 350 -6.89 27.81 -23.77
CA LEU A 350 -8.29 28.01 -23.39
C LEU A 350 -8.59 29.47 -23.01
N GLY A 351 -7.57 30.23 -22.63
CA GLY A 351 -7.67 31.62 -22.17
C GLY A 351 -7.94 31.76 -20.67
N THR A 352 -7.73 30.68 -19.92
CA THR A 352 -7.72 30.62 -18.46
C THR A 352 -6.38 31.11 -17.90
N ASP A 353 -6.27 31.24 -16.58
CA ASP A 353 -5.13 31.79 -15.86
C ASP A 353 -4.39 30.66 -15.13
N PRO A 354 -3.18 30.26 -15.58
CA PRO A 354 -2.47 29.09 -15.08
C PRO A 354 -1.98 29.17 -13.64
N THR A 355 -2.36 30.22 -12.94
CA THR A 355 -2.05 30.40 -11.52
C THR A 355 -3.30 30.32 -10.65
N LYS A 356 -4.45 29.95 -11.25
CA LYS A 356 -5.76 29.91 -10.62
C LYS A 356 -6.68 28.82 -11.20
N GLN A 357 -6.94 27.83 -10.36
CA GLN A 357 -7.94 26.78 -10.60
C GLN A 357 -9.37 27.27 -10.95
N ASP A 358 -9.71 28.52 -10.63
CA ASP A 358 -10.94 29.20 -11.05
C ASP A 358 -10.53 30.57 -11.61
N SER A 359 -10.48 30.65 -12.93
CA SER A 359 -9.96 31.79 -13.66
C SER A 359 -10.82 33.04 -13.50
N ASP A 360 -12.14 32.90 -13.42
CA ASP A 360 -13.09 34.01 -13.46
C ASP A 360 -13.73 34.36 -12.10
N GLY A 361 -13.57 33.48 -11.12
CA GLY A 361 -13.94 33.68 -9.72
C GLY A 361 -15.42 33.42 -9.42
N ASP A 362 -16.12 32.58 -10.19
CA ASP A 362 -17.58 32.48 -10.12
C ASP A 362 -18.13 31.41 -9.17
N GLY A 363 -17.42 30.34 -8.91
CA GLY A 363 -18.16 29.17 -8.46
C GLY A 363 -17.59 27.79 -8.73
N TYR A 364 -16.75 27.65 -9.73
CA TYR A 364 -16.42 26.36 -10.32
C TYR A 364 -14.98 26.36 -10.82
N THR A 365 -14.32 25.21 -10.78
CA THR A 365 -12.97 25.12 -11.33
C THR A 365 -13.01 25.07 -12.85
N ASP A 366 -11.96 25.57 -13.50
CA ASP A 366 -11.82 25.56 -14.94
C ASP A 366 -12.06 24.16 -15.56
N PRO A 367 -11.48 23.06 -15.04
CA PRO A 367 -11.76 21.71 -15.53
C PRO A 367 -13.24 21.30 -15.35
N PHE A 368 -13.86 21.65 -14.24
CA PHE A 368 -15.28 21.34 -14.00
C PHE A 368 -16.19 22.08 -14.99
N GLU A 369 -15.91 23.35 -15.26
CA GLU A 369 -16.65 24.14 -16.22
C GLU A 369 -16.55 23.62 -17.65
N ILE A 370 -15.35 23.16 -18.05
CA ILE A 370 -15.13 22.53 -19.35
C ILE A 370 -15.97 21.26 -19.49
N ASP A 371 -15.97 20.41 -18.46
CA ASP A 371 -16.76 19.16 -18.44
C ASP A 371 -18.27 19.44 -18.48
N TRP A 372 -18.72 20.53 -17.87
CA TRP A 372 -20.12 20.96 -17.84
C TRP A 372 -20.51 21.96 -18.94
N LEU A 373 -19.62 22.19 -19.90
CA LEU A 373 -19.83 23.05 -21.07
C LEU A 373 -20.19 24.51 -20.73
N SER A 374 -19.71 25.01 -19.59
CA SER A 374 -19.72 26.42 -19.23
C SER A 374 -18.43 27.12 -19.70
N ASP A 375 -18.27 28.42 -19.43
CA ASP A 375 -17.17 29.22 -20.01
C ASP A 375 -16.31 29.71 -18.85
N PRO A 376 -15.12 29.10 -18.62
CA PRO A 376 -14.29 29.36 -17.43
C PRO A 376 -13.66 30.76 -17.38
N THR A 377 -14.04 31.63 -18.32
CA THR A 377 -13.54 33.00 -18.43
C THR A 377 -14.64 34.06 -18.27
N ASP A 378 -15.90 33.66 -18.06
CA ASP A 378 -17.04 34.54 -17.85
C ASP A 378 -17.84 34.17 -16.59
N ILE A 379 -17.63 34.96 -15.53
CA ILE A 379 -18.28 34.87 -14.19
C ILE A 379 -19.82 34.77 -14.16
N ASN A 380 -20.49 34.82 -15.31
CA ASN A 380 -21.94 34.65 -15.44
C ASN A 380 -22.33 33.36 -16.18
N SER A 381 -21.35 32.56 -16.60
CA SER A 381 -21.49 31.32 -17.35
C SER A 381 -21.20 30.16 -16.41
N VAL A 382 -22.16 29.84 -15.54
CA VAL A 382 -22.05 28.71 -14.61
C VAL A 382 -22.62 27.42 -15.22
N PRO A 383 -22.13 26.23 -14.79
CA PRO A 383 -22.74 24.94 -15.07
C PRO A 383 -24.26 24.92 -14.84
N GLU A 384 -25.03 24.44 -15.81
CA GLU A 384 -26.48 24.26 -15.72
C GLU A 384 -26.84 22.77 -15.62
N GLY A 385 -27.86 22.43 -14.82
CA GLY A 385 -28.37 21.06 -14.72
C GLY A 385 -27.63 20.17 -13.72
N LEU A 386 -26.77 20.74 -12.87
CA LEU A 386 -26.20 20.04 -11.73
C LEU A 386 -27.30 19.50 -10.80
N PRO A 387 -27.16 18.29 -10.25
CA PRO A 387 -28.03 17.83 -9.19
C PRO A 387 -27.91 18.75 -7.98
N SER A 388 -29.05 19.11 -7.37
CA SER A 388 -29.03 19.93 -6.15
C SER A 388 -28.31 19.18 -5.03
N SER A 389 -27.59 19.88 -4.16
CA SER A 389 -26.85 19.23 -3.07
C SER A 389 -26.87 20.01 -1.75
N ILE A 390 -26.61 19.30 -0.66
CA ILE A 390 -26.41 19.87 0.68
C ILE A 390 -25.05 19.40 1.20
N GLY A 391 -24.06 20.30 1.16
CA GLY A 391 -22.74 20.07 1.76
C GLY A 391 -22.67 20.50 3.22
N ILE A 392 -22.09 19.65 4.08
CA ILE A 392 -21.87 19.88 5.52
C ILE A 392 -20.38 19.69 5.81
N ASN A 393 -19.77 20.69 6.43
CA ASN A 393 -18.37 20.67 6.85
C ASN A 393 -18.24 20.84 8.37
N PHE A 394 -17.50 19.96 9.03
CA PHE A 394 -17.23 20.03 10.47
C PHE A 394 -15.88 20.69 10.75
N ILE A 395 -15.90 21.92 11.28
CA ILE A 395 -14.70 22.71 11.55
C ILE A 395 -14.16 22.36 12.96
N GLY A 396 -12.93 21.83 13.02
CA GLY A 396 -12.25 21.40 14.26
C GLY A 396 -11.88 22.57 15.20
N GLY A 397 -11.60 22.28 16.48
CA GLY A 397 -11.40 23.34 17.50
C GLY A 397 -10.59 23.02 18.78
N HIS A 398 -9.85 21.91 18.85
CA HIS A 398 -9.18 21.51 20.10
C HIS A 398 -8.04 22.46 20.55
N ASN A 399 -7.42 23.25 19.66
CA ASN A 399 -6.25 24.11 19.97
C ASN A 399 -6.52 25.64 19.94
N ALA A 400 -7.77 26.09 20.07
CA ALA A 400 -8.18 27.51 20.07
C ALA A 400 -7.98 28.29 18.75
N THR A 401 -7.37 27.68 17.72
CA THR A 401 -7.47 28.11 16.33
C THR A 401 -8.49 27.19 15.65
N ALA A 402 -9.63 27.72 15.24
CA ALA A 402 -10.57 26.97 14.40
C ALA A 402 -9.88 26.64 13.07
N GLY A 403 -10.14 25.46 12.50
CA GLY A 403 -9.74 25.19 11.12
C GLY A 403 -10.35 26.22 10.15
N PRO A 404 -9.80 26.37 8.93
CA PRO A 404 -10.42 27.22 7.92
C PRO A 404 -11.86 26.76 7.65
N SER A 405 -12.76 27.72 7.42
CA SER A 405 -14.06 27.38 6.84
C SER A 405 -13.82 26.90 5.43
N VAL A 406 -14.62 25.94 4.97
CA VAL A 406 -14.66 25.64 3.54
C VAL A 406 -15.22 26.89 2.86
N THR A 407 -14.38 27.54 2.07
CA THR A 407 -14.67 28.71 1.24
C THR A 407 -14.22 28.38 -0.17
N GLY A 408 -15.10 28.45 -1.17
CA GLY A 408 -14.78 28.03 -2.54
C GLY A 408 -15.32 26.65 -2.90
N PHE A 409 -14.70 26.02 -3.89
CA PHE A 409 -15.24 24.97 -4.77
C PHE A 409 -14.78 23.59 -4.32
N ALA A 410 -15.32 23.16 -3.17
CA ALA A 410 -14.93 21.90 -2.55
C ALA A 410 -15.85 20.75 -2.97
N GLY A 411 -15.25 19.57 -3.00
CA GLY A 411 -15.94 18.28 -2.97
C GLY A 411 -16.07 17.63 -4.33
N VAL A 412 -16.39 16.33 -4.31
CA VAL A 412 -16.65 15.48 -5.48
C VAL A 412 -17.78 16.06 -6.35
N GLN A 413 -18.78 16.67 -5.72
CA GLN A 413 -19.73 17.53 -6.40
C GLN A 413 -19.36 18.98 -6.06
N GLU A 414 -18.75 19.73 -6.98
CA GLU A 414 -18.37 21.11 -6.69
C GLU A 414 -19.61 21.94 -6.31
N GLN A 415 -19.48 22.70 -5.21
CA GLN A 415 -20.52 23.61 -4.74
C GLN A 415 -19.92 24.81 -3.99
N ALA A 416 -20.48 25.99 -4.25
CA ALA A 416 -20.01 27.23 -3.64
C ALA A 416 -20.44 27.42 -2.16
N PHE A 417 -21.55 26.79 -1.74
CA PHE A 417 -22.17 27.06 -0.44
C PHE A 417 -22.12 25.86 0.51
N TRP A 418 -21.19 25.89 1.46
CA TRP A 418 -21.02 24.86 2.49
C TRP A 418 -21.62 25.23 3.85
N ASN A 419 -22.31 24.28 4.48
CA ASN A 419 -22.78 24.39 5.86
C ASN A 419 -21.63 24.14 6.83
N ASN A 420 -20.93 25.21 7.18
CA ASN A 420 -19.76 25.22 8.04
C ASN A 420 -20.13 25.25 9.55
N TYR A 421 -19.85 24.19 10.30
CA TYR A 421 -20.14 24.09 11.74
C TYR A 421 -18.86 24.05 12.59
N GLY A 422 -18.55 25.12 13.33
CA GLY A 422 -17.36 25.24 14.19
C GLY A 422 -17.62 25.28 15.71
N ASP A 423 -16.59 24.91 16.48
CA ASP A 423 -16.51 24.90 17.96
C ASP A 423 -17.50 23.96 18.68
N VAL A 424 -17.29 22.66 18.43
CA VAL A 424 -18.11 21.55 18.94
C VAL A 424 -17.44 20.80 20.09
N ASN A 425 -16.89 21.54 21.05
CA ASN A 425 -16.43 21.00 22.34
C ASN A 425 -17.57 20.39 23.21
N THR A 426 -18.74 20.13 22.63
CA THR A 426 -19.89 19.49 23.26
C THR A 426 -20.21 18.19 22.52
N PRO A 427 -20.44 17.06 23.23
CA PRO A 427 -20.68 15.74 22.63
C PRO A 427 -21.90 15.60 21.71
N THR A 428 -22.66 16.67 21.55
CA THR A 428 -23.90 16.77 20.80
C THR A 428 -24.01 18.18 20.21
N GLY A 429 -24.44 18.31 18.96
CA GLY A 429 -24.81 19.61 18.40
C GLY A 429 -26.01 19.56 17.48
N GLY A 430 -26.50 20.74 17.10
CA GLY A 430 -27.76 20.92 16.37
C GLY A 430 -29.03 20.98 17.24
N PRO A 431 -30.23 21.07 16.62
CA PRO A 431 -30.44 21.10 15.17
C PRO A 431 -29.96 22.41 14.55
N GLY A 432 -29.09 22.31 13.53
CA GLY A 432 -28.66 23.42 12.69
C GLY A 432 -29.45 23.41 11.38
N ALA A 433 -29.93 24.57 10.92
CA ALA A 433 -30.63 24.67 9.64
C ALA A 433 -29.60 24.64 8.51
N LEU A 434 -29.92 23.89 7.44
CA LEU A 434 -29.04 23.72 6.29
C LEU A 434 -29.45 24.63 5.13
N ILE A 435 -28.45 25.06 4.37
CA ILE A 435 -28.60 25.64 3.04
C ILE A 435 -28.22 24.60 1.98
N ASP A 436 -28.78 24.76 0.78
CA ASP A 436 -28.38 24.01 -0.41
C ASP A 436 -27.15 24.64 -1.10
N ASP A 437 -26.74 24.03 -2.20
CA ASP A 437 -25.66 24.42 -3.11
C ASP A 437 -25.83 25.82 -3.72
N THR A 438 -27.04 26.41 -3.69
CA THR A 438 -27.29 27.79 -4.13
C THR A 438 -27.24 28.81 -2.98
N GLY A 439 -27.06 28.33 -1.75
CA GLY A 439 -27.12 29.11 -0.52
C GLY A 439 -28.55 29.42 -0.05
N ALA A 440 -29.57 28.84 -0.68
CA ALA A 440 -30.96 28.95 -0.24
C ALA A 440 -31.25 27.96 0.90
N ALA A 441 -32.27 28.24 1.71
CA ALA A 441 -32.62 27.34 2.81
C ALA A 441 -33.24 26.05 2.27
N SER A 442 -32.56 24.91 2.46
CA SER A 442 -33.03 23.60 1.98
C SER A 442 -34.23 23.06 2.77
N GLY A 443 -34.43 23.57 4.00
CA GLY A 443 -35.43 23.08 4.94
C GLY A 443 -34.95 21.88 5.79
N ALA A 444 -33.80 21.30 5.44
CA ALA A 444 -33.17 20.23 6.19
C ALA A 444 -32.50 20.76 7.48
N THR A 445 -32.31 19.88 8.45
CA THR A 445 -31.59 20.18 9.70
C THR A 445 -30.64 19.07 10.07
N VAL A 446 -29.44 19.43 10.54
CA VAL A 446 -28.43 18.47 11.01
C VAL A 446 -28.32 18.45 12.53
N THR A 447 -28.18 17.26 13.09
CA THR A 447 -27.74 17.02 14.47
C THR A 447 -26.61 16.00 14.47
N TRP A 448 -25.77 16.02 15.50
CA TRP A 448 -24.74 15.01 15.69
C TRP A 448 -24.59 14.66 17.16
N SER A 449 -24.12 13.46 17.45
CA SER A 449 -23.92 12.93 18.80
C SER A 449 -22.81 11.89 18.87
N GLY A 450 -22.31 11.62 20.08
CA GLY A 450 -21.41 10.51 20.36
C GLY A 450 -19.91 10.84 20.24
N ALA A 451 -19.53 11.86 19.47
CA ALA A 451 -18.16 12.36 19.37
C ALA A 451 -17.79 13.24 20.59
N PRO A 452 -16.83 12.86 21.47
CA PRO A 452 -16.53 13.66 22.66
C PRO A 452 -15.78 14.97 22.36
N ASN A 453 -15.10 15.12 21.21
CA ASN A 453 -14.37 16.33 20.81
C ASN A 453 -14.26 16.43 19.28
N THR A 454 -13.99 17.63 18.75
CA THR A 454 -13.55 17.84 17.36
C THR A 454 -12.07 18.16 17.29
N TRP A 455 -11.34 17.45 16.45
CA TRP A 455 -9.89 17.64 16.28
C TRP A 455 -9.61 18.37 14.97
N THR A 456 -8.52 19.13 14.98
CA THR A 456 -7.94 19.74 13.78
C THR A 456 -6.76 18.90 13.35
N VAL A 457 -6.68 18.53 12.07
CA VAL A 457 -5.42 18.01 11.51
C VAL A 457 -4.44 19.17 11.36
N SER A 458 -3.17 18.94 11.69
CA SER A 458 -2.10 19.94 11.61
C SER A 458 -1.60 20.04 10.18
N LEU A 459 -2.39 20.62 9.29
CA LEU A 459 -1.97 20.96 7.94
C LEU A 459 -1.98 22.48 7.83
N GLU A 460 -0.85 23.07 7.41
CA GLU A 460 -0.90 24.33 6.67
C GLU A 460 -1.59 23.97 5.34
N PRO A 461 -2.73 24.61 4.99
CA PRO A 461 -3.29 24.47 3.66
C PRO A 461 -2.20 24.70 2.60
N PRO A 462 -2.12 23.91 1.52
CA PRO A 462 -1.37 24.37 0.36
C PRO A 462 -1.98 25.69 -0.14
N ALA A 463 -1.19 26.46 -0.89
CA ALA A 463 -1.61 27.78 -1.36
C ALA A 463 -2.82 27.72 -2.32
N ASP A 464 -3.12 26.55 -2.87
CA ASP A 464 -4.09 26.22 -3.92
C ASP A 464 -5.57 26.15 -3.47
N GLY A 465 -5.86 26.19 -2.17
CA GLY A 465 -7.22 26.42 -1.66
C GLY A 465 -8.24 25.28 -1.80
N ASN A 466 -8.11 24.35 -2.75
CA ASN A 466 -9.04 23.21 -2.90
C ASN A 466 -8.67 22.00 -2.05
N ALA A 467 -7.39 21.83 -1.72
CA ALA A 467 -6.83 20.68 -1.03
C ALA A 467 -7.09 20.60 0.49
N ALA A 468 -7.31 21.76 1.13
CA ALA A 468 -7.34 21.88 2.59
C ALA A 468 -8.75 21.87 3.19
N LEU A 469 -9.73 21.37 2.43
CA LEU A 469 -11.13 21.45 2.79
C LEU A 469 -11.49 20.25 3.69
N MET A 470 -12.12 20.57 4.83
CA MET A 470 -12.44 19.65 5.93
C MET A 470 -11.26 19.25 6.83
N ALA A 471 -10.39 20.21 7.18
CA ALA A 471 -9.32 20.05 8.18
C ALA A 471 -9.80 19.74 9.62
N GLY A 472 -11.12 19.68 9.85
CA GLY A 472 -11.73 19.26 11.11
C GLY A 472 -12.47 17.94 10.96
N TYR A 473 -12.54 17.16 12.04
CA TYR A 473 -13.36 15.95 12.06
C TYR A 473 -14.06 15.72 13.40
N LEU A 474 -15.20 15.02 13.33
CA LEU A 474 -15.87 14.42 14.48
C LEU A 474 -15.09 13.18 14.92
N ASP A 475 -14.60 13.16 16.15
CA ASP A 475 -13.75 12.08 16.66
C ASP A 475 -14.57 10.97 17.33
N THR A 476 -14.42 9.74 16.86
CA THR A 476 -15.01 8.54 17.48
C THR A 476 -14.28 8.09 18.75
N GLY A 477 -13.07 8.59 19.01
CA GLY A 477 -12.16 8.05 20.02
C GLY A 477 -11.53 6.71 19.60
N ASP A 478 -10.80 6.07 20.53
CA ASP A 478 -10.16 4.76 20.34
C ASP A 478 -11.17 3.65 19.99
N PRO A 479 -10.75 2.53 19.37
CA PRO A 479 -11.67 1.42 19.03
C PRO A 479 -12.48 0.92 20.23
N GLY A 480 -13.80 0.82 20.05
CA GLY A 480 -14.74 0.37 21.09
C GLY A 480 -15.07 1.40 22.17
N THR A 481 -14.66 2.67 22.03
CA THR A 481 -14.92 3.72 23.04
C THR A 481 -16.17 4.57 22.77
N SER A 482 -16.40 5.00 21.53
CA SER A 482 -17.61 5.74 21.13
C SER A 482 -17.93 5.57 19.63
N THR A 483 -19.21 5.78 19.27
CA THR A 483 -19.71 5.87 17.90
C THR A 483 -20.11 7.31 17.63
N THR A 484 -19.69 7.87 16.51
CA THR A 484 -20.18 9.17 16.03
C THR A 484 -21.45 8.93 15.24
N THR A 485 -22.49 9.72 15.49
CA THR A 485 -23.75 9.66 14.73
C THR A 485 -24.12 11.05 14.26
N VAL A 486 -24.35 11.22 12.96
CA VAL A 486 -24.89 12.42 12.33
C VAL A 486 -26.27 12.09 11.79
N VAL A 487 -27.26 12.93 12.10
CA VAL A 487 -28.63 12.78 11.62
C VAL A 487 -29.03 14.05 10.88
N VAL A 488 -29.44 13.91 9.62
CA VAL A 488 -29.99 14.99 8.81
C VAL A 488 -31.47 14.71 8.58
N ASP A 489 -32.33 15.58 9.11
CA ASP A 489 -33.79 15.50 9.00
C ASP A 489 -34.33 16.47 7.96
N ASN A 490 -35.48 16.14 7.37
CA ASN A 490 -36.20 16.91 6.35
C ASN A 490 -35.38 17.13 5.08
N ILE A 491 -34.68 16.09 4.62
CA ILE A 491 -34.02 16.09 3.30
C ILE A 491 -35.09 16.30 2.22
N PRO A 492 -34.90 17.27 1.30
CA PRO A 492 -35.89 17.59 0.27
C PRO A 492 -35.89 16.63 -0.92
N TYR A 493 -34.82 15.85 -1.09
CA TYR A 493 -34.62 14.92 -2.21
C TYR A 493 -35.38 13.60 -1.99
N LYS A 494 -35.95 13.07 -3.07
CA LYS A 494 -36.65 11.77 -3.08
C LYS A 494 -35.65 10.62 -2.99
N PHE A 495 -34.65 10.69 -3.85
CA PHE A 495 -33.45 9.86 -3.89
C PHE A 495 -32.22 10.75 -3.76
N TYR A 496 -31.17 10.24 -3.12
CA TYR A 496 -29.92 10.95 -2.98
C TYR A 496 -28.76 10.01 -2.73
N ASP A 497 -27.59 10.42 -3.18
CA ASP A 497 -26.32 9.80 -2.81
C ASP A 497 -25.70 10.58 -1.65
N VAL A 498 -24.89 9.88 -0.85
CA VAL A 498 -24.17 10.49 0.27
C VAL A 498 -22.69 10.26 0.10
N ILE A 499 -21.96 11.35 -0.10
CA ILE A 499 -20.51 11.38 -0.19
C ILE A 499 -19.98 11.72 1.20
N LEU A 500 -19.21 10.82 1.81
CA LEU A 500 -18.56 11.04 3.10
C LEU A 500 -17.08 11.33 2.92
N TYR A 501 -16.61 12.41 3.54
CA TYR A 501 -15.21 12.84 3.47
C TYR A 501 -14.44 12.44 4.71
N LEU A 502 -13.27 11.85 4.48
CA LEU A 502 -12.47 11.16 5.48
C LEU A 502 -11.00 11.53 5.29
N VAL A 503 -10.30 12.02 6.32
CA VAL A 503 -8.86 12.33 6.24
C VAL A 503 -8.12 11.71 7.42
N ARG A 504 -6.92 11.18 7.17
CA ARG A 504 -6.09 10.52 8.18
C ARG A 504 -5.41 11.54 9.10
N ASP A 505 -5.28 11.19 10.38
CA ASP A 505 -4.28 11.78 11.26
C ASP A 505 -2.96 10.99 11.15
N VAL A 506 -1.86 11.47 11.75
CA VAL A 506 -0.55 10.79 11.69
C VAL A 506 -0.53 9.37 12.31
N THR A 507 -1.66 8.82 12.77
CA THR A 507 -1.73 7.61 13.60
C THR A 507 -2.18 6.34 12.89
N GLY A 508 -2.51 6.36 11.59
CA GLY A 508 -2.95 5.14 10.88
C GLY A 508 -4.41 4.76 11.07
N SER A 509 -5.26 5.77 11.22
CA SER A 509 -6.69 5.62 11.53
C SER A 509 -7.51 4.96 10.41
N SER A 510 -8.40 4.03 10.77
CA SER A 510 -9.41 3.40 9.88
C SER A 510 -10.75 3.23 10.61
N GLY A 511 -11.85 3.26 9.87
CA GLY A 511 -13.21 3.27 10.43
C GLY A 511 -14.24 2.44 9.66
N ASP A 512 -15.29 2.05 10.38
CA ASP A 512 -16.52 1.49 9.84
C ASP A 512 -17.57 2.60 9.74
N TYR A 513 -18.18 2.75 8.57
CA TYR A 513 -19.15 3.79 8.26
C TYR A 513 -20.47 3.18 7.83
N SER A 514 -21.58 3.80 8.23
CA SER A 514 -22.90 3.44 7.75
C SER A 514 -23.72 4.65 7.38
N ALA A 515 -24.61 4.50 6.40
CA ALA A 515 -25.63 5.46 6.02
C ALA A 515 -26.97 4.74 5.82
N ASN A 516 -27.97 5.04 6.66
CA ASN A 516 -29.30 4.41 6.63
C ASN A 516 -29.31 2.87 6.55
N GLY A 517 -28.28 2.21 7.11
CA GLY A 517 -28.16 0.75 7.15
C GLY A 517 -27.23 0.15 6.09
N GLN A 518 -26.88 0.89 5.03
CA GLN A 518 -25.76 0.53 4.16
C GLN A 518 -24.45 0.69 4.93
N MET A 519 -23.49 -0.23 4.76
CA MET A 519 -22.25 -0.29 5.53
C MET A 519 -21.01 -0.32 4.62
N LYS A 520 -19.97 0.42 4.97
CA LYS A 520 -18.61 0.30 4.44
C LYS A 520 -17.66 0.05 5.61
N LEU A 521 -16.99 -1.10 5.64
CA LEU A 521 -16.19 -1.55 6.78
C LEU A 521 -14.70 -1.30 6.57
N GLY A 522 -13.93 -1.02 7.62
CA GLY A 522 -12.47 -1.00 7.60
C GLY A 522 -11.85 -0.05 6.57
N LEU A 523 -12.50 1.08 6.26
CA LEU A 523 -11.97 2.05 5.32
C LEU A 523 -10.67 2.65 5.86
N VAL A 524 -9.61 2.62 5.04
CA VAL A 524 -8.29 3.12 5.40
C VAL A 524 -8.16 4.56 4.94
N HIS A 525 -7.72 5.44 5.82
CA HIS A 525 -7.50 6.84 5.49
C HIS A 525 -6.00 7.07 5.21
N THR A 526 -5.65 7.94 4.25
CA THR A 526 -4.24 8.18 3.85
C THR A 526 -3.65 9.51 4.37
N THR A 527 -2.33 9.48 4.70
CA THR A 527 -1.41 10.65 4.80
C THR A 527 -0.06 10.23 4.21
N PRO A 528 0.72 11.11 3.56
CA PRO A 528 0.47 12.54 3.35
C PRO A 528 -0.28 12.81 2.05
N TRP A 529 -0.98 13.95 2.05
CA TRP A 529 -1.26 14.70 0.84
C TRP A 529 0.08 14.96 0.11
N PRO A 530 0.27 14.61 -1.18
CA PRO A 530 -0.52 13.76 -2.07
C PRO A 530 0.09 12.36 -2.27
N ILE A 531 -0.74 11.36 -2.63
CA ILE A 531 -0.27 10.13 -3.28
C ILE A 531 -0.16 10.43 -4.78
N ALA A 532 0.97 10.98 -5.18
CA ALA A 532 1.61 10.83 -6.50
C ALA A 532 0.73 10.78 -7.78
N ASP A 533 -0.15 11.75 -7.99
CA ASP A 533 -0.53 12.20 -9.34
C ASP A 533 -0.32 13.70 -9.58
N GLY A 534 0.01 14.50 -8.56
CA GLY A 534 0.29 15.93 -8.70
C GLY A 534 -0.96 16.81 -8.54
N ASN A 535 -2.15 16.33 -8.89
CA ASN A 535 -3.25 17.23 -9.30
C ASN A 535 -4.36 17.42 -8.25
N GLY A 536 -4.04 17.35 -6.96
CA GLY A 536 -4.99 17.72 -5.89
C GLY A 536 -6.34 16.95 -5.79
N ALA A 537 -6.51 15.81 -6.47
CA ALA A 537 -7.80 15.16 -6.66
C ALA A 537 -8.36 14.36 -5.44
N PHE A 538 -9.69 14.28 -5.34
CA PHE A 538 -10.38 13.37 -4.41
C PHE A 538 -10.30 11.92 -4.91
N LEU A 539 -9.85 11.00 -4.05
CA LEU A 539 -9.77 9.56 -4.30
C LEU A 539 -10.86 8.81 -3.52
N GLU A 540 -11.76 8.14 -4.24
CA GLU A 540 -12.76 7.28 -3.61
C GLU A 540 -12.08 6.03 -3.03
N ALA A 541 -12.44 5.65 -1.81
CA ALA A 541 -12.27 4.28 -1.34
C ALA A 541 -13.51 3.47 -1.76
N PRO A 542 -13.44 2.67 -2.85
CA PRO A 542 -14.63 2.03 -3.40
C PRO A 542 -15.18 0.96 -2.45
N GLU A 543 -14.32 0.33 -1.63
CA GLU A 543 -14.67 -0.80 -0.78
C GLU A 543 -13.81 -0.88 0.49
N SER A 544 -14.15 -1.84 1.36
CA SER A 544 -13.46 -2.09 2.62
C SER A 544 -11.97 -2.37 2.46
N GLY A 545 -11.14 -1.76 3.30
CA GLY A 545 -9.68 -1.97 3.30
C GLY A 545 -8.91 -1.11 2.30
N ASN A 546 -9.60 -0.40 1.40
CA ASN A 546 -8.96 0.51 0.45
C ASN A 546 -8.66 1.87 1.08
N ALA A 547 -7.61 2.49 0.57
CA ALA A 547 -7.14 3.81 0.94
C ALA A 547 -7.86 4.88 0.10
N GLY A 548 -8.45 5.89 0.74
CA GLY A 548 -9.10 7.01 0.04
C GLY A 548 -9.42 8.18 0.96
N ASN A 549 -9.85 9.30 0.37
CA ASN A 549 -10.24 10.51 1.09
C ASN A 549 -11.77 10.76 1.08
N TYR A 550 -12.54 9.95 0.32
CA TYR A 550 -13.99 9.87 0.45
C TYR A 550 -14.53 8.46 0.19
N THR A 551 -15.81 8.25 0.48
CA THR A 551 -16.60 7.08 0.04
C THR A 551 -18.01 7.52 -0.30
N VAL A 552 -18.66 6.84 -1.24
CA VAL A 552 -20.06 7.10 -1.60
C VAL A 552 -21.00 6.00 -1.08
N PHE A 553 -22.19 6.42 -0.63
CA PHE A 553 -23.36 5.58 -0.36
C PHE A 553 -24.44 5.93 -1.37
N ASN A 554 -24.77 4.99 -2.25
CA ASN A 554 -25.64 5.23 -3.40
C ASN A 554 -27.11 4.89 -3.12
N ASN A 555 -28.01 5.54 -3.84
CA ASN A 555 -29.45 5.22 -3.91
C ASN A 555 -30.14 5.24 -2.54
N LEU A 556 -29.78 6.19 -1.68
CA LEU A 556 -30.50 6.40 -0.42
C LEU A 556 -31.82 7.13 -0.67
N SER A 557 -32.81 6.87 0.18
CA SER A 557 -34.13 7.48 0.07
C SER A 557 -34.70 7.84 1.45
N GLY A 558 -35.77 8.63 1.43
CA GLY A 558 -36.50 9.04 2.63
C GLY A 558 -36.00 10.33 3.27
N SER A 559 -36.84 10.94 4.11
CA SER A 559 -36.62 12.31 4.60
C SER A 559 -35.59 12.46 5.73
N THR A 560 -35.00 11.36 6.19
CA THR A 560 -34.03 11.35 7.30
C THR A 560 -32.84 10.47 6.93
N LEU A 561 -31.65 11.04 6.98
CA LEU A 561 -30.37 10.33 6.85
C LEU A 561 -29.75 10.15 8.23
N THR A 562 -29.32 8.94 8.55
CA THR A 562 -28.50 8.63 9.72
C THR A 562 -27.16 8.05 9.26
N VAL A 563 -26.09 8.78 9.53
CA VAL A 563 -24.72 8.35 9.30
C VAL A 563 -24.07 7.97 10.63
N THR A 564 -23.41 6.80 10.68
CA THR A 564 -22.61 6.40 11.84
C THR A 564 -21.18 6.13 11.46
N ALA A 565 -20.23 6.58 12.27
CA ALA A 565 -18.81 6.23 12.16
C ALA A 565 -18.34 5.54 13.45
N THR A 566 -17.58 4.46 13.31
CA THR A 566 -16.97 3.71 14.43
C THR A 566 -15.50 3.45 14.13
N ALA A 567 -14.62 3.62 15.12
CA ALA A 567 -13.20 3.34 14.95
C ALA A 567 -12.93 1.83 14.78
N PHE A 568 -12.23 1.46 13.71
CA PHE A 568 -11.69 0.13 13.48
C PHE A 568 -10.25 0.03 13.99
N VAL A 569 -9.34 0.87 13.46
CA VAL A 569 -7.98 1.08 13.99
C VAL A 569 -7.81 2.54 14.38
N ALA A 570 -7.38 2.79 15.63
CA ALA A 570 -7.21 4.11 16.22
C ALA A 570 -8.48 4.99 16.23
N ARG A 571 -8.95 5.53 15.09
CA ARG A 571 -10.09 6.46 15.00
C ARG A 571 -10.86 6.29 13.67
N GLY A 572 -12.15 6.64 13.68
CA GLY A 572 -12.99 6.78 12.49
C GLY A 572 -13.35 8.25 12.26
N PRO A 573 -12.46 9.07 11.67
CA PRO A 573 -12.74 10.48 11.39
C PRO A 573 -13.94 10.66 10.46
N LEU A 574 -14.79 11.66 10.73
CA LEU A 574 -15.81 12.14 9.80
C LEU A 574 -15.64 13.65 9.64
N ASN A 575 -15.12 14.07 8.50
CA ASN A 575 -14.72 15.44 8.24
C ASN A 575 -15.88 16.29 7.68
N GLY A 576 -16.70 15.68 6.84
CA GLY A 576 -17.90 16.28 6.29
C GLY A 576 -18.68 15.31 5.41
N MET A 577 -19.73 15.81 4.77
CA MET A 577 -20.55 15.05 3.85
C MET A 577 -21.24 15.93 2.82
N GLN A 578 -21.57 15.35 1.66
CA GLN A 578 -22.54 15.90 0.72
C GLN A 578 -23.70 14.95 0.56
N ILE A 579 -24.90 15.52 0.50
CA ILE A 579 -26.14 14.83 0.14
C ILE A 579 -26.50 15.35 -1.23
N VAL A 580 -26.36 14.53 -2.26
CA VAL A 580 -26.51 14.91 -3.66
C VAL A 580 -27.82 14.32 -4.18
N GLU A 581 -28.68 15.13 -4.76
CA GLU A 581 -29.95 14.68 -5.35
C GLU A 581 -29.68 13.65 -6.45
N VAL A 582 -30.43 12.55 -6.43
CA VAL A 582 -30.53 11.64 -7.55
C VAL A 582 -31.88 11.88 -8.19
N LEU A 583 -31.87 12.17 -9.49
CA LEU A 583 -33.08 12.50 -10.23
C LEU A 583 -33.95 11.26 -10.45
N ASP A 584 -35.25 11.51 -10.49
CA ASP A 584 -36.32 10.60 -10.93
C ASP A 584 -37.21 11.50 -11.80
N THR A 585 -36.89 11.51 -13.10
CA THR A 585 -37.30 12.55 -14.04
C THR A 585 -38.80 12.49 -14.35
N ASP A 586 -39.39 11.30 -14.31
CA ASP A 586 -40.83 11.09 -14.54
C ASP A 586 -41.67 10.84 -13.27
N ASP A 587 -40.99 10.80 -12.12
CA ASP A 587 -41.53 10.78 -10.77
C ASP A 587 -42.23 9.46 -10.39
N ASP A 588 -41.83 8.35 -10.99
CA ASP A 588 -42.47 7.04 -10.85
C ASP A 588 -41.95 6.18 -9.69
N GLY A 589 -40.80 6.56 -9.12
CA GLY A 589 -40.15 5.86 -8.01
C GLY A 589 -38.91 5.06 -8.39
N LEU A 590 -38.51 5.04 -9.66
CA LEU A 590 -37.20 4.60 -10.10
C LEU A 590 -36.30 5.83 -10.30
N PRO A 591 -35.05 5.81 -9.82
CA PRO A 591 -34.10 6.88 -10.09
C PRO A 591 -33.48 6.73 -11.50
N ASP A 592 -33.24 7.84 -12.20
CA ASP A 592 -32.72 7.86 -13.58
C ASP A 592 -31.47 6.96 -13.76
N PRO A 593 -30.47 6.96 -12.85
CA PRO A 593 -29.31 6.07 -13.01
C PRO A 593 -29.65 4.58 -12.93
N TYR A 594 -30.66 4.19 -12.15
CA TYR A 594 -31.14 2.81 -12.09
C TYR A 594 -31.87 2.42 -13.38
N GLU A 595 -32.70 3.32 -13.91
CA GLU A 595 -33.39 3.12 -15.17
C GLU A 595 -32.41 2.97 -16.34
N GLU A 596 -31.40 3.85 -16.42
CA GLU A 596 -30.35 3.77 -17.43
C GLU A 596 -29.56 2.45 -17.35
N ALA A 597 -29.22 2.02 -16.13
CA ALA A 597 -28.48 0.77 -15.91
C ALA A 597 -29.28 -0.47 -16.34
N ASN A 598 -30.61 -0.45 -16.18
CA ASN A 598 -31.51 -1.55 -16.52
C ASN A 598 -32.18 -1.42 -17.89
N GLY A 599 -31.87 -0.35 -18.64
CA GLY A 599 -32.40 -0.11 -19.98
C GLY A 599 -33.86 0.39 -20.02
N PHE A 600 -34.35 0.95 -18.92
CA PHE A 600 -35.64 1.65 -18.82
C PHE A 600 -35.51 3.10 -19.35
N ASP A 601 -36.62 3.82 -19.51
CA ASP A 601 -36.64 5.18 -20.07
C ASP A 601 -36.94 6.20 -18.95
N PRO A 602 -35.93 6.97 -18.48
CA PRO A 602 -36.07 7.95 -17.39
C PRO A 602 -37.16 9.02 -17.56
N ASN A 603 -37.79 9.08 -18.74
CA ASN A 603 -38.85 10.04 -19.07
C ASN A 603 -40.23 9.38 -19.17
N SER A 604 -40.37 8.10 -18.84
CA SER A 604 -41.56 7.29 -19.05
C SER A 604 -41.96 6.42 -17.85
N ALA A 605 -42.77 7.01 -16.97
CA ALA A 605 -43.35 6.41 -15.74
C ALA A 605 -44.16 5.10 -15.87
N ALA A 606 -44.24 4.54 -17.08
CA ALA A 606 -44.92 3.30 -17.39
C ALA A 606 -44.04 2.06 -17.16
N ASP A 607 -42.71 2.18 -17.23
CA ASP A 607 -41.78 1.06 -17.06
C ASP A 607 -41.62 0.65 -15.60
N ALA A 608 -41.71 1.54 -14.61
CA ALA A 608 -41.81 1.13 -13.20
C ALA A 608 -42.91 0.11 -12.91
N ALA A 609 -43.99 0.11 -13.69
CA ALA A 609 -45.12 -0.80 -13.55
C ALA A 609 -45.08 -2.00 -14.53
N LEU A 610 -44.03 -2.11 -15.34
CA LEU A 610 -43.77 -3.31 -16.12
C LEU A 610 -43.14 -4.39 -15.24
N ASP A 611 -43.32 -5.62 -15.68
CA ASP A 611 -42.71 -6.83 -15.17
C ASP A 611 -41.85 -7.30 -16.36
N SER A 612 -40.56 -6.98 -16.31
CA SER A 612 -39.70 -6.98 -17.51
C SER A 612 -39.19 -8.38 -17.85
N ASP A 613 -39.14 -9.27 -16.88
CA ASP A 613 -38.71 -10.67 -17.01
C ASP A 613 -39.84 -11.71 -16.81
N ASP A 614 -41.07 -11.25 -16.59
CA ASP A 614 -42.31 -12.04 -16.44
C ASP A 614 -42.32 -12.95 -15.19
N ASP A 615 -41.70 -12.52 -14.09
CA ASP A 615 -41.57 -13.27 -12.83
C ASP A 615 -42.71 -12.99 -11.83
N GLY A 616 -43.46 -11.90 -12.03
CA GLY A 616 -44.60 -11.48 -11.21
C GLY A 616 -44.34 -10.28 -10.29
N LEU A 617 -43.12 -9.76 -10.25
CA LEU A 617 -42.75 -8.48 -9.64
C LEU A 617 -42.72 -7.38 -10.72
N THR A 618 -43.01 -6.15 -10.30
CA THR A 618 -42.78 -4.98 -11.17
C THR A 618 -41.37 -4.45 -10.99
N ASN A 619 -40.81 -3.79 -12.00
CA ASN A 619 -39.49 -3.15 -11.94
C ASN A 619 -39.31 -2.29 -10.67
N LEU A 620 -40.38 -1.61 -10.22
CA LEU A 620 -40.37 -0.83 -8.96
C LEU A 620 -40.36 -1.69 -7.70
N GLU A 621 -41.06 -2.82 -7.70
CA GLU A 621 -41.01 -3.79 -6.59
C GLU A 621 -39.61 -4.41 -6.48
N GLU A 622 -39.01 -4.74 -7.62
CA GLU A 622 -37.66 -5.30 -7.71
C GLU A 622 -36.60 -4.30 -7.27
N PHE A 623 -36.69 -3.03 -7.70
CA PHE A 623 -35.85 -1.96 -7.17
C PHE A 623 -35.95 -1.86 -5.62
N GLY A 624 -37.15 -2.05 -5.08
CA GLY A 624 -37.37 -2.04 -3.63
C GLY A 624 -36.83 -3.27 -2.90
N LEU A 625 -36.74 -4.42 -3.57
CA LEU A 625 -36.20 -5.68 -3.05
C LEU A 625 -34.70 -5.83 -3.30
N GLY A 626 -34.17 -5.11 -4.28
CA GLY A 626 -32.80 -5.20 -4.79
C GLY A 626 -32.58 -6.30 -5.83
N THR A 627 -33.66 -6.97 -6.31
CA THR A 627 -33.57 -8.04 -7.32
C THR A 627 -33.31 -7.45 -8.70
N ASP A 628 -32.85 -8.28 -9.64
CA ASP A 628 -32.54 -7.81 -11.00
C ASP A 628 -33.80 -7.86 -11.87
N PRO A 629 -34.34 -6.71 -12.32
CA PRO A 629 -35.58 -6.66 -13.09
C PRO A 629 -35.50 -7.24 -14.50
N ASN A 630 -34.33 -7.75 -14.89
CA ASN A 630 -34.14 -8.46 -16.14
C ASN A 630 -33.81 -9.94 -15.93
N ASN A 631 -33.87 -10.45 -14.70
CA ASN A 631 -33.54 -11.82 -14.35
C ASN A 631 -34.57 -12.43 -13.38
N PRO A 632 -35.45 -13.33 -13.87
CA PRO A 632 -36.63 -13.76 -13.12
C PRO A 632 -36.35 -14.72 -11.96
N ASP A 633 -35.09 -15.07 -11.71
CA ASP A 633 -34.60 -15.99 -10.69
C ASP A 633 -33.20 -15.47 -10.34
N THR A 634 -33.08 -14.71 -9.24
CA THR A 634 -31.88 -13.93 -8.90
C THR A 634 -30.77 -14.81 -8.34
N ASP A 635 -31.08 -15.90 -7.67
CA ASP A 635 -30.10 -16.76 -7.00
C ASP A 635 -29.90 -18.17 -7.60
N TRP A 636 -30.67 -18.47 -8.65
CA TRP A 636 -30.52 -19.58 -9.60
C TRP A 636 -30.89 -20.94 -9.02
N ASP A 637 -31.89 -20.94 -8.16
CA ASP A 637 -32.36 -22.11 -7.43
C ASP A 637 -33.58 -22.80 -8.08
N LEU A 638 -34.07 -22.23 -9.20
CA LEU A 638 -35.24 -22.65 -9.99
C LEU A 638 -36.60 -22.16 -9.45
N LEU A 639 -36.62 -21.32 -8.42
CA LEU A 639 -37.75 -20.52 -7.98
C LEU A 639 -37.54 -19.08 -8.47
N ASN A 640 -38.60 -18.44 -8.91
CA ASN A 640 -38.52 -17.08 -9.41
C ASN A 640 -38.72 -16.08 -8.26
N ASP A 641 -38.08 -14.91 -8.30
CA ASP A 641 -38.10 -13.93 -7.20
C ASP A 641 -39.53 -13.57 -6.74
N GLY A 642 -40.46 -13.40 -7.69
CA GLY A 642 -41.87 -13.15 -7.40
C GLY A 642 -42.59 -14.31 -6.71
N ASP A 643 -42.25 -15.56 -7.02
CA ASP A 643 -42.77 -16.75 -6.33
C ASP A 643 -42.15 -16.89 -4.93
N GLU A 644 -40.87 -16.55 -4.77
CA GLU A 644 -40.16 -16.55 -3.48
C GLU A 644 -40.75 -15.54 -2.51
N VAL A 645 -40.90 -14.28 -2.95
CA VAL A 645 -41.55 -13.22 -2.16
C VAL A 645 -42.97 -13.63 -1.74
N ALA A 646 -43.68 -14.38 -2.60
CA ALA A 646 -45.02 -14.88 -2.29
C ALA A 646 -45.01 -16.07 -1.31
N ALA A 647 -43.99 -16.92 -1.36
CA ALA A 647 -43.79 -18.07 -0.50
C ALA A 647 -43.22 -17.71 0.88
N GLY A 648 -42.42 -16.64 0.94
CA GLY A 648 -41.71 -16.17 2.13
C GLY A 648 -40.22 -16.55 2.17
N SER A 649 -39.68 -17.18 1.13
CA SER A 649 -38.23 -17.41 0.95
C SER A 649 -37.49 -16.13 0.55
N ASP A 650 -36.17 -16.16 0.60
CA ASP A 650 -35.29 -15.02 0.31
C ASP A 650 -34.72 -15.12 -1.13
N PRO A 651 -35.08 -14.19 -2.06
CA PRO A 651 -34.61 -14.21 -3.46
C PRO A 651 -33.10 -14.10 -3.70
N PHE A 652 -32.33 -13.91 -2.63
CA PHE A 652 -30.87 -13.90 -2.67
C PHE A 652 -30.25 -15.08 -1.94
N ASN A 653 -31.05 -16.05 -1.50
CA ASN A 653 -30.58 -17.23 -0.80
C ASN A 653 -31.24 -18.51 -1.35
N PRO A 654 -30.53 -19.27 -2.20
CA PRO A 654 -31.13 -20.37 -2.98
C PRO A 654 -31.45 -21.62 -2.13
N ASP A 655 -31.34 -21.50 -0.80
CA ASP A 655 -31.58 -22.50 0.24
C ASP A 655 -31.84 -21.70 1.52
N THR A 656 -33.08 -21.23 1.70
CA THR A 656 -33.45 -20.23 2.73
C THR A 656 -33.12 -20.72 4.14
N ASP A 657 -33.31 -22.01 4.41
CA ASP A 657 -33.09 -22.62 5.73
C ASP A 657 -31.79 -23.44 5.85
N GLN A 658 -31.00 -23.53 4.78
CA GLN A 658 -29.67 -24.14 4.69
C GLN A 658 -29.65 -25.65 4.96
N ASP A 659 -30.75 -26.33 4.70
CA ASP A 659 -30.87 -27.76 4.94
C ASP A 659 -30.23 -28.61 3.82
N GLY A 660 -29.96 -27.95 2.68
CA GLY A 660 -29.37 -28.46 1.45
C GLY A 660 -30.35 -28.60 0.30
N LEU A 661 -31.65 -28.65 0.55
CA LEU A 661 -32.70 -28.68 -0.46
C LEU A 661 -33.01 -27.26 -0.92
N LEU A 662 -32.65 -26.95 -2.18
CA LEU A 662 -32.95 -25.63 -2.74
C LEU A 662 -34.45 -25.33 -2.71
N ASP A 663 -34.83 -24.08 -2.49
CA ASP A 663 -36.22 -23.64 -2.34
C ASP A 663 -37.04 -24.03 -3.59
N GLY A 664 -36.49 -23.86 -4.79
CA GLY A 664 -37.11 -24.32 -6.05
C GLY A 664 -37.44 -25.83 -6.12
N LEU A 665 -36.85 -26.65 -5.26
CA LEU A 665 -37.11 -28.10 -5.13
C LEU A 665 -38.05 -28.45 -3.97
N GLU A 666 -38.34 -27.52 -3.08
CA GLU A 666 -39.17 -27.70 -1.88
C GLU A 666 -40.67 -27.70 -2.19
N THR A 667 -41.13 -28.78 -2.81
CA THR A 667 -42.54 -28.88 -3.22
C THR A 667 -43.50 -29.24 -2.08
N THR A 668 -42.99 -29.74 -0.95
CA THR A 668 -43.79 -30.26 0.18
C THR A 668 -43.23 -29.97 1.57
N THR A 669 -42.01 -29.47 1.65
CA THR A 669 -41.29 -29.04 2.85
C THR A 669 -41.50 -27.54 3.07
N ASP A 670 -40.93 -26.96 4.13
CA ASP A 670 -41.17 -25.58 4.55
C ASP A 670 -39.86 -24.78 4.46
N PHE A 671 -39.81 -23.80 3.55
CA PHE A 671 -38.61 -23.02 3.20
C PHE A 671 -37.87 -22.32 4.35
N ASP A 672 -38.55 -22.16 5.50
CA ASP A 672 -38.01 -21.54 6.71
C ASP A 672 -37.67 -22.56 7.81
N ASN A 673 -37.81 -23.86 7.57
CA ASN A 673 -37.68 -24.90 8.59
C ASN A 673 -36.92 -26.14 8.11
N PRO A 674 -35.63 -26.28 8.51
CA PRO A 674 -34.70 -27.23 7.91
C PRO A 674 -34.88 -28.69 8.37
N ASP A 675 -35.96 -29.00 9.09
CA ASP A 675 -36.34 -30.34 9.58
C ASP A 675 -37.87 -30.34 9.72
N THR A 676 -38.57 -30.60 8.63
CA THR A 676 -40.04 -30.48 8.52
C THR A 676 -40.77 -31.39 9.50
N ASP A 677 -40.25 -32.57 9.78
CA ASP A 677 -40.92 -33.57 10.61
C ASP A 677 -40.40 -33.71 12.05
N GLY A 678 -39.27 -33.06 12.34
CA GLY A 678 -38.67 -32.91 13.66
C GLY A 678 -37.92 -34.14 14.16
N ASP A 679 -37.39 -34.98 13.25
CA ASP A 679 -36.68 -36.22 13.58
C ASP A 679 -35.14 -36.08 13.68
N GLN A 680 -34.64 -34.86 13.47
CA GLN A 680 -33.23 -34.44 13.52
C GLN A 680 -32.40 -34.77 12.28
N PHE A 681 -33.01 -35.25 11.21
CA PHE A 681 -32.42 -35.22 9.87
C PHE A 681 -32.95 -34.00 9.12
N LEU A 682 -32.08 -33.40 8.31
CA LEU A 682 -32.45 -32.25 7.48
C LEU A 682 -33.25 -32.73 6.27
N ASP A 683 -34.23 -31.97 5.77
CA ASP A 683 -35.06 -32.42 4.66
C ASP A 683 -34.23 -32.67 3.40
N GLY A 684 -33.26 -31.80 3.12
CA GLY A 684 -32.24 -32.03 2.09
C GLY A 684 -31.49 -33.35 2.29
N GLN A 685 -30.96 -33.60 3.48
CA GLN A 685 -30.27 -34.86 3.79
C GLN A 685 -31.18 -36.09 3.58
N GLU A 686 -32.45 -35.99 3.93
CA GLU A 686 -33.42 -37.05 3.71
C GLU A 686 -33.70 -37.30 2.24
N VAL A 687 -33.94 -36.24 1.47
CA VAL A 687 -34.17 -36.33 0.02
C VAL A 687 -32.97 -36.94 -0.69
N PHE A 688 -31.74 -36.51 -0.35
CA PHE A 688 -30.51 -37.01 -0.98
C PHE A 688 -30.26 -38.48 -0.71
N HIS A 689 -30.56 -38.93 0.51
CA HIS A 689 -30.39 -40.32 0.93
C HIS A 689 -31.66 -41.18 0.74
N GLY A 690 -32.69 -40.60 0.12
CA GLY A 690 -33.90 -41.31 -0.34
C GLY A 690 -34.89 -41.70 0.76
N SER A 691 -34.91 -40.97 1.89
CA SER A 691 -35.97 -41.03 2.91
C SER A 691 -37.07 -39.98 2.64
N ASP A 692 -38.02 -39.81 3.57
CA ASP A 692 -39.24 -39.02 3.33
C ASP A 692 -39.28 -37.89 4.37
N PRO A 693 -38.98 -36.64 3.98
CA PRO A 693 -38.78 -35.50 4.90
C PRO A 693 -40.04 -35.06 5.67
N ASN A 694 -41.17 -35.68 5.35
CA ASN A 694 -42.46 -35.40 5.99
C ASN A 694 -42.88 -36.51 6.97
N SER A 695 -41.99 -37.45 7.30
CA SER A 695 -42.29 -38.63 8.09
C SER A 695 -41.13 -39.08 8.99
N ALA A 696 -41.16 -38.65 10.26
CA ALA A 696 -40.20 -38.97 11.33
C ALA A 696 -39.95 -40.47 11.66
N ALA A 697 -40.61 -41.37 10.93
CA ALA A 697 -40.36 -42.82 10.95
C ALA A 697 -39.49 -43.31 9.79
N SER A 698 -39.13 -42.43 8.85
CA SER A 698 -38.42 -42.69 7.61
C SER A 698 -37.07 -41.99 7.69
N THR A 699 -36.08 -42.59 8.36
CA THR A 699 -34.76 -41.95 8.52
C THR A 699 -33.79 -42.38 7.42
N PRO A 700 -32.86 -41.51 6.99
CA PRO A 700 -31.86 -41.82 5.95
C PRO A 700 -30.79 -42.81 6.43
N VAL A 701 -30.08 -43.43 5.47
CA VAL A 701 -28.96 -44.35 5.74
C VAL A 701 -27.65 -43.73 5.25
N LEU A 702 -26.87 -43.19 6.18
CA LEU A 702 -25.63 -42.42 5.90
C LEU A 702 -24.37 -43.29 5.72
N ASP A 703 -24.51 -44.46 5.08
CA ASP A 703 -23.37 -45.38 4.82
C ASP A 703 -23.04 -45.51 3.32
N THR A 704 -23.86 -44.92 2.46
CA THR A 704 -23.70 -44.96 1.01
C THR A 704 -23.37 -43.55 0.52
N PRO A 705 -22.20 -43.31 -0.09
CA PRO A 705 -21.84 -41.99 -0.58
C PRO A 705 -22.79 -41.54 -1.70
N VAL A 706 -23.47 -40.42 -1.46
CA VAL A 706 -24.25 -39.68 -2.45
C VAL A 706 -23.56 -38.33 -2.65
N PRO A 707 -23.10 -37.98 -3.85
CA PRO A 707 -22.47 -36.68 -4.07
C PRO A 707 -23.53 -35.58 -3.96
N LEU A 708 -23.37 -34.66 -3.02
CA LEU A 708 -24.17 -33.45 -2.91
C LEU A 708 -23.87 -32.50 -4.08
N VAL A 709 -22.57 -32.33 -4.34
CA VAL A 709 -22.02 -31.62 -5.49
C VAL A 709 -21.36 -32.64 -6.41
N ASP A 710 -21.65 -32.58 -7.71
CA ASP A 710 -20.99 -33.35 -8.78
C ASP A 710 -20.78 -32.46 -10.01
N LEU A 711 -19.56 -31.96 -10.16
CA LEU A 711 -19.13 -31.13 -11.27
C LEU A 711 -18.31 -31.98 -12.24
N ASP A 712 -18.78 -32.13 -13.48
CA ASP A 712 -18.12 -32.94 -14.51
C ASP A 712 -17.93 -32.18 -15.84
N SER A 713 -16.70 -31.75 -16.12
CA SER A 713 -16.37 -31.02 -17.35
C SER A 713 -16.31 -31.90 -18.59
N THR A 714 -16.28 -33.23 -18.46
CA THR A 714 -15.97 -34.14 -19.58
C THR A 714 -17.02 -34.08 -20.70
N SER A 715 -18.26 -33.76 -20.34
CA SER A 715 -19.39 -33.61 -21.27
C SER A 715 -19.57 -32.19 -21.83
N LEU A 716 -18.92 -31.19 -21.24
CA LEU A 716 -19.08 -29.77 -21.58
C LEU A 716 -18.42 -29.39 -22.91
N ALA A 717 -18.90 -28.32 -23.54
CA ALA A 717 -18.28 -27.77 -24.74
C ALA A 717 -16.99 -27.00 -24.39
N VAL A 718 -15.99 -27.02 -25.28
CA VAL A 718 -14.76 -26.23 -25.13
C VAL A 718 -15.07 -24.75 -25.40
N GLY A 719 -14.57 -23.86 -24.54
CA GLY A 719 -14.81 -22.41 -24.59
C GLY A 719 -15.32 -21.84 -23.26
N PRO A 720 -15.76 -20.56 -23.24
CA PRO A 720 -16.27 -19.91 -22.03
C PRO A 720 -17.41 -20.68 -21.39
N LEU A 721 -17.36 -20.79 -20.06
CA LEU A 721 -18.35 -21.47 -19.23
C LEU A 721 -18.78 -20.53 -18.10
N GLU A 722 -19.85 -19.79 -18.32
CA GLU A 722 -20.40 -18.89 -17.31
C GLU A 722 -21.09 -19.66 -16.18
N ILE A 723 -21.77 -20.75 -16.54
CA ILE A 723 -22.55 -21.59 -15.63
C ILE A 723 -22.04 -23.02 -15.73
N TRP A 724 -21.59 -23.58 -14.61
CA TRP A 724 -21.26 -24.99 -14.46
C TRP A 724 -22.37 -25.70 -13.69
N PRO A 725 -23.19 -26.55 -14.37
CA PRO A 725 -24.27 -27.27 -13.71
C PRO A 725 -23.76 -28.21 -12.63
N ASN A 726 -24.45 -28.23 -11.48
CA ASN A 726 -24.25 -29.24 -10.46
C ASN A 726 -25.16 -30.45 -10.73
N GLU A 727 -24.57 -31.58 -11.08
CA GLU A 727 -25.30 -32.85 -11.32
C GLU A 727 -25.43 -33.69 -10.03
N GLY A 728 -25.00 -33.14 -8.89
CA GLY A 728 -25.13 -33.74 -7.58
C GLY A 728 -26.55 -33.68 -7.03
N ALA A 729 -26.76 -34.32 -5.88
CA ALA A 729 -28.08 -34.48 -5.29
C ALA A 729 -28.75 -33.15 -4.91
N MET A 730 -27.96 -32.13 -4.54
CA MET A 730 -28.49 -30.81 -4.19
C MET A 730 -28.92 -29.99 -5.41
N GLN A 731 -28.52 -30.39 -6.63
CA GLN A 731 -28.76 -29.64 -7.87
C GLN A 731 -28.20 -28.20 -7.79
N GLY A 732 -28.80 -27.26 -8.50
CA GLY A 732 -28.30 -25.88 -8.64
C GLY A 732 -27.12 -25.77 -9.60
N VAL A 733 -26.46 -24.62 -9.57
CA VAL A 733 -25.37 -24.30 -10.49
C VAL A 733 -24.23 -23.57 -9.79
N PHE A 734 -23.06 -23.64 -10.39
CA PHE A 734 -21.91 -22.81 -10.04
C PHE A 734 -21.77 -21.74 -11.12
N TRP A 735 -21.90 -20.46 -10.78
CA TRP A 735 -21.74 -19.36 -11.73
C TRP A 735 -20.46 -18.58 -11.50
N SER A 736 -19.93 -18.04 -12.59
CA SER A 736 -18.78 -17.16 -12.57
C SER A 736 -19.18 -15.79 -12.02
N GLU A 737 -18.53 -15.35 -10.94
CA GLU A 737 -18.81 -14.04 -10.34
C GLU A 737 -17.91 -12.92 -10.90
N ALA A 738 -16.71 -13.26 -11.36
CA ALA A 738 -15.74 -12.32 -11.90
C ALA A 738 -15.61 -12.50 -13.42
N SER A 739 -14.44 -12.85 -13.95
CA SER A 739 -14.33 -13.19 -15.37
C SER A 739 -14.67 -14.65 -15.65
N THR A 740 -15.18 -14.90 -16.85
CA THR A 740 -15.70 -16.21 -17.26
C THR A 740 -14.56 -17.23 -17.47
N PRO A 741 -14.50 -18.31 -16.68
CA PRO A 741 -13.53 -19.38 -16.88
C PRO A 741 -13.84 -20.15 -18.17
N GLU A 742 -12.83 -20.83 -18.72
CA GLU A 742 -13.00 -21.59 -19.97
C GLU A 742 -12.83 -23.09 -19.74
N VAL A 743 -13.69 -23.89 -20.37
CA VAL A 743 -13.45 -25.32 -20.58
C VAL A 743 -12.34 -25.45 -21.62
N VAL A 744 -11.18 -25.91 -21.17
CA VAL A 744 -10.02 -26.23 -22.01
C VAL A 744 -9.94 -27.73 -22.28
N VAL A 745 -9.19 -28.09 -23.31
CA VAL A 745 -8.89 -29.48 -23.63
C VAL A 745 -7.39 -29.65 -23.82
N ASP A 746 -6.82 -30.65 -23.17
CA ASP A 746 -5.39 -30.95 -23.29
C ASP A 746 -5.07 -31.76 -24.57
N GLU A 747 -3.78 -32.03 -24.77
CA GLU A 747 -3.26 -32.81 -25.91
C GLU A 747 -3.75 -34.28 -25.94
N ASN A 748 -4.23 -34.81 -24.82
CA ASN A 748 -4.74 -36.18 -24.67
C ASN A 748 -6.27 -36.25 -24.59
N ASN A 749 -6.95 -35.13 -24.88
CA ASN A 749 -8.41 -35.01 -24.92
C ASN A 749 -9.08 -35.14 -23.53
N VAL A 750 -8.37 -34.79 -22.46
CA VAL A 750 -8.96 -34.53 -21.15
C VAL A 750 -9.47 -33.09 -21.14
N LYS A 751 -10.72 -32.90 -20.72
CA LYS A 751 -11.28 -31.57 -20.53
C LYS A 751 -11.18 -31.16 -19.07
N GLY A 752 -11.10 -29.86 -18.85
CA GLY A 752 -11.24 -29.27 -17.54
C GLY A 752 -11.48 -27.78 -17.64
N VAL A 753 -11.93 -27.18 -16.55
CA VAL A 753 -12.17 -25.74 -16.47
C VAL A 753 -10.92 -25.08 -15.92
N ALA A 754 -10.38 -24.11 -16.67
CA ALA A 754 -9.12 -23.44 -16.36
C ALA A 754 -9.35 -22.15 -15.58
N PHE A 755 -8.60 -22.01 -14.49
CA PHE A 755 -8.51 -20.83 -13.64
C PHE A 755 -7.15 -20.15 -13.88
N ASP A 756 -7.15 -18.82 -13.84
CA ASP A 756 -6.02 -17.98 -14.27
C ASP A 756 -5.13 -17.50 -13.11
N GLY A 757 -5.50 -17.83 -11.87
CA GLY A 757 -4.81 -17.35 -10.67
C GLY A 757 -5.06 -15.88 -10.35
N ALA A 758 -6.04 -15.22 -10.98
CA ALA A 758 -6.33 -13.83 -10.71
C ALA A 758 -7.83 -13.53 -10.70
N ASN A 759 -8.54 -13.73 -11.81
CA ASN A 759 -9.88 -13.15 -12.02
C ASN A 759 -10.99 -14.19 -12.23
N ASN A 760 -10.64 -15.48 -12.25
CA ASN A 760 -11.59 -16.56 -12.52
C ASN A 760 -11.89 -17.37 -11.26
N TRP A 761 -13.15 -17.44 -10.85
CA TRP A 761 -13.67 -18.38 -9.85
C TRP A 761 -15.17 -18.62 -10.05
N TYR A 762 -15.70 -19.69 -9.42
CA TYR A 762 -17.14 -19.91 -9.34
C TYR A 762 -17.65 -19.81 -7.91
N VAL A 763 -18.90 -19.39 -7.82
CA VAL A 763 -19.73 -19.41 -6.60
C VAL A 763 -20.88 -20.37 -6.87
N GLY A 764 -21.21 -21.22 -5.91
CA GLY A 764 -22.34 -22.15 -6.00
C GLY A 764 -23.38 -21.90 -4.92
N PRO A 765 -24.28 -22.87 -4.68
CA PRO A 765 -25.25 -22.79 -3.59
C PRO A 765 -24.57 -22.66 -2.20
N PRO A 766 -25.29 -22.18 -1.18
CA PRO A 766 -24.90 -22.24 0.23
C PRO A 766 -24.38 -23.62 0.63
N ALA A 767 -23.36 -23.62 1.50
CA ALA A 767 -22.90 -24.85 2.11
C ALA A 767 -23.94 -25.33 3.13
N PRO A 768 -24.57 -26.51 2.95
CA PRO A 768 -25.65 -26.92 3.80
C PRO A 768 -25.16 -27.28 5.21
N LEU A 769 -26.06 -27.19 6.18
CA LEU A 769 -25.79 -27.51 7.58
C LEU A 769 -25.33 -28.96 7.78
N SER A 770 -25.65 -29.87 6.84
CA SER A 770 -25.18 -31.25 6.84
C SER A 770 -23.67 -31.42 6.67
N ILE A 771 -22.97 -30.43 6.07
CA ILE A 771 -21.50 -30.43 5.95
C ILE A 771 -20.82 -29.33 6.77
N ALA A 772 -21.55 -28.25 7.09
CA ALA A 772 -21.07 -27.16 7.91
C ALA A 772 -21.01 -27.56 9.40
N GLY A 773 -20.48 -26.67 10.24
CA GLY A 773 -20.19 -26.97 11.64
C GLY A 773 -19.27 -28.17 11.84
N ASN A 774 -19.44 -28.90 12.95
CA ASN A 774 -18.73 -30.14 13.24
C ASN A 774 -19.42 -31.38 12.67
N ASN A 775 -19.62 -31.43 11.36
CA ASN A 775 -20.20 -32.57 10.65
C ASN A 775 -19.15 -33.33 9.83
N SER A 776 -19.45 -34.58 9.47
CA SER A 776 -18.53 -35.36 8.65
C SER A 776 -18.69 -34.99 7.18
N ARG A 777 -17.61 -35.05 6.40
CA ARG A 777 -17.64 -34.68 4.97
C ARG A 777 -16.48 -35.29 4.19
N SER A 778 -16.62 -35.32 2.87
CA SER A 778 -15.51 -35.68 1.98
C SER A 778 -15.54 -34.90 0.67
N ILE A 779 -14.37 -34.71 0.08
CA ILE A 779 -14.19 -34.15 -1.26
C ILE A 779 -13.28 -35.06 -2.07
N VAL A 780 -13.59 -35.25 -3.35
CA VAL A 780 -12.71 -35.85 -4.34
C VAL A 780 -12.64 -34.95 -5.57
N ALA A 781 -11.46 -34.80 -6.16
CA ALA A 781 -11.30 -34.00 -7.37
C ALA A 781 -10.21 -34.55 -8.31
N TRP A 782 -10.37 -34.28 -9.59
CA TRP A 782 -9.32 -34.40 -10.60
C TRP A 782 -8.83 -33.02 -10.98
N VAL A 783 -7.56 -32.74 -10.67
CA VAL A 783 -6.93 -31.44 -10.92
C VAL A 783 -5.68 -31.60 -11.78
N TYR A 784 -5.41 -30.61 -12.61
CA TYR A 784 -4.15 -30.41 -13.29
C TYR A 784 -3.62 -29.05 -12.88
N ASN A 785 -2.53 -29.04 -12.11
CA ASN A 785 -1.88 -27.80 -11.68
C ASN A 785 -0.51 -27.71 -12.38
N PRO A 786 -0.30 -26.75 -13.30
CA PRO A 786 0.99 -26.58 -13.98
C PRO A 786 2.15 -26.32 -13.02
N GLU A 787 1.93 -25.49 -12.00
CA GLU A 787 2.91 -25.07 -11.00
C GLU A 787 2.23 -25.01 -9.65
N VAL A 788 2.55 -25.96 -8.77
CA VAL A 788 1.95 -26.02 -7.43
C VAL A 788 2.53 -24.90 -6.58
N ALA A 789 1.70 -23.92 -6.20
CA ALA A 789 2.06 -22.87 -5.25
C ALA A 789 1.96 -23.35 -3.79
N MET A 790 2.16 -22.44 -2.84
CA MET A 790 2.18 -22.77 -1.41
C MET A 790 0.85 -23.38 -0.95
N ASP A 791 -0.25 -22.75 -1.36
CA ASP A 791 -1.63 -23.18 -1.25
C ASP A 791 -2.42 -22.62 -2.44
N GLU A 792 -3.28 -23.44 -3.04
CA GLU A 792 -4.16 -23.02 -4.13
C GLU A 792 -5.51 -23.70 -3.95
N ALA A 793 -6.55 -22.90 -3.80
CA ALA A 793 -7.89 -23.38 -3.47
C ALA A 793 -8.54 -24.09 -4.65
N VAL A 794 -8.82 -25.38 -4.48
CA VAL A 794 -9.65 -26.16 -5.40
C VAL A 794 -11.11 -25.85 -5.09
N PHE A 795 -11.52 -26.05 -3.84
CA PHE A 795 -12.90 -25.89 -3.39
C PHE A 795 -12.95 -25.45 -1.93
N ALA A 796 -13.84 -24.53 -1.57
CA ALA A 796 -13.91 -23.97 -0.24
C ALA A 796 -15.35 -23.65 0.20
N TRP A 797 -15.55 -23.61 1.52
CA TRP A 797 -16.70 -23.01 2.19
C TRP A 797 -16.31 -22.57 3.60
N GLY A 798 -17.23 -21.96 4.33
CA GLY A 798 -16.87 -21.23 5.55
C GLY A 798 -16.05 -20.01 5.19
N ARG A 799 -15.48 -19.32 6.18
CA ARG A 799 -14.79 -18.04 5.96
C ARG A 799 -13.56 -17.88 6.83
N ARG A 800 -12.63 -17.06 6.34
CA ARG A 800 -11.42 -16.66 7.05
C ARG A 800 -11.73 -15.66 8.18
N GLY A 801 -10.80 -15.50 9.11
CA GLY A 801 -10.90 -14.49 10.18
C GLY A 801 -11.78 -14.86 11.38
N GLY A 802 -12.04 -16.16 11.58
CA GLY A 802 -12.69 -16.70 12.78
C GLY A 802 -11.72 -17.42 13.74
N PRO A 803 -12.23 -18.08 14.79
CA PRO A 803 -11.48 -19.06 15.59
C PRO A 803 -10.89 -20.21 14.76
N ASP A 804 -9.93 -20.95 15.33
CA ASP A 804 -9.35 -22.14 14.71
C ASP A 804 -10.45 -23.14 14.30
N GLY A 805 -10.44 -23.60 13.05
CA GLY A 805 -11.39 -24.60 12.53
C GLY A 805 -12.64 -24.03 11.84
N THR A 806 -12.75 -22.72 11.65
CA THR A 806 -13.98 -22.05 11.15
C THR A 806 -14.05 -21.84 9.63
N SER A 807 -12.93 -21.99 8.94
CA SER A 807 -12.86 -22.00 7.48
C SER A 807 -12.68 -23.42 6.97
N MET A 808 -12.89 -23.64 5.69
CA MET A 808 -12.50 -24.86 5.02
C MET A 808 -12.09 -24.57 3.58
N ALA A 809 -10.82 -24.82 3.28
CA ALA A 809 -10.24 -24.74 1.95
C ALA A 809 -9.58 -26.06 1.59
N PHE A 810 -10.10 -26.73 0.56
CA PHE A 810 -9.48 -27.91 -0.04
C PHE A 810 -8.52 -27.45 -1.12
N ASN A 811 -7.24 -27.67 -0.90
CA ASN A 811 -6.16 -27.04 -1.65
C ASN A 811 -5.33 -28.07 -2.43
N HIS A 812 -4.64 -27.60 -3.47
CA HIS A 812 -3.56 -28.34 -4.11
C HIS A 812 -2.28 -27.50 -4.11
N GLY A 813 -1.64 -27.42 -2.94
CA GLY A 813 -0.40 -26.68 -2.68
C GLY A 813 0.69 -27.51 -2.00
N TYR A 814 1.94 -27.03 -1.98
CA TYR A 814 3.09 -27.79 -1.45
C TYR A 814 3.32 -27.64 0.06
N TYR A 815 2.64 -26.72 0.75
CA TYR A 815 2.98 -26.42 2.14
C TYR A 815 2.62 -27.60 3.08
N GLU A 816 3.57 -27.99 3.92
CA GLU A 816 3.43 -29.19 4.76
C GLU A 816 2.29 -29.09 5.80
N ALA A 817 1.92 -27.88 6.22
CA ALA A 817 0.89 -27.69 7.24
C ALA A 817 -0.52 -27.59 6.66
N PHE A 818 -0.73 -26.94 5.51
CA PHE A 818 -2.07 -26.63 4.98
C PHE A 818 -2.21 -26.74 3.46
N GLY A 819 -1.18 -27.25 2.77
CA GLY A 819 -1.18 -27.37 1.32
C GLY A 819 -2.26 -28.31 0.76
N ALA A 820 -2.82 -29.21 1.59
CA ALA A 820 -3.94 -30.05 1.22
C ALA A 820 -5.28 -29.51 1.73
N VAL A 821 -5.31 -29.09 2.99
CA VAL A 821 -6.52 -28.58 3.63
C VAL A 821 -6.15 -27.49 4.62
N GLY A 822 -6.79 -26.33 4.51
CA GLY A 822 -6.74 -25.27 5.51
C GLY A 822 -8.09 -25.09 6.20
N HIS A 823 -8.12 -25.04 7.52
CA HIS A 823 -9.30 -24.76 8.34
C HIS A 823 -9.25 -23.41 9.06
N TRP A 824 -8.19 -22.64 8.82
CA TRP A 824 -7.83 -21.40 9.53
C TRP A 824 -7.41 -21.67 10.99
N GLY A 825 -6.30 -21.06 11.42
CA GLY A 825 -5.78 -21.20 12.79
C GLY A 825 -4.44 -21.94 12.88
N THR A 826 -4.19 -22.62 14.00
CA THR A 826 -2.92 -23.32 14.29
C THR A 826 -3.05 -24.84 14.43
N ASP A 827 -4.26 -25.37 14.43
CA ASP A 827 -4.60 -26.80 14.56
C ASP A 827 -5.77 -27.13 13.61
N GLY A 828 -5.76 -28.30 12.98
CA GLY A 828 -6.78 -28.72 12.01
C GLY A 828 -6.29 -28.85 10.56
N ASP A 829 -5.32 -28.03 10.18
CA ASP A 829 -4.75 -28.01 8.82
C ASP A 829 -3.96 -29.28 8.50
N VAL A 830 -3.98 -29.70 7.23
CA VAL A 830 -3.26 -30.89 6.76
C VAL A 830 -2.54 -30.61 5.44
N GLY A 831 -1.29 -31.07 5.30
CA GLY A 831 -0.54 -31.09 4.04
C GLY A 831 -0.57 -32.44 3.31
N TRP A 832 0.04 -32.49 2.13
CA TRP A 832 0.10 -33.71 1.30
C TRP A 832 1.23 -34.69 1.66
N ASN A 833 2.04 -34.41 2.70
CA ASN A 833 3.23 -35.19 3.06
C ASN A 833 4.24 -35.35 1.90
N GLY A 834 4.38 -34.32 1.06
CA GLY A 834 5.28 -34.32 -0.11
C GLY A 834 4.81 -35.19 -1.28
N GLN A 835 3.50 -35.53 -1.33
CA GLN A 835 2.89 -36.35 -2.38
C GLN A 835 2.21 -35.52 -3.49
N GLU A 836 2.17 -34.19 -3.36
CA GLU A 836 1.64 -33.26 -4.36
C GLU A 836 2.38 -33.36 -5.70
N LYS A 837 1.69 -33.09 -6.82
CA LYS A 837 2.26 -33.27 -8.16
C LYS A 837 1.95 -32.09 -9.09
N ALA A 838 2.99 -31.48 -9.64
CA ALA A 838 2.87 -30.42 -10.65
C ALA A 838 2.92 -30.98 -12.09
N GLY A 839 2.22 -30.34 -13.01
CA GLY A 839 2.23 -30.61 -14.46
C GLY A 839 1.58 -31.92 -14.89
N VAL A 840 0.77 -32.53 -14.02
CA VAL A 840 0.13 -33.84 -14.26
C VAL A 840 -1.28 -33.86 -13.67
N TRP A 841 -2.17 -34.65 -14.29
CA TRP A 841 -3.48 -34.91 -13.71
C TRP A 841 -3.33 -35.74 -12.44
N THR A 842 -3.92 -35.24 -11.36
CA THR A 842 -3.81 -35.84 -10.03
C THR A 842 -5.21 -36.02 -9.45
N PHE A 843 -5.48 -37.22 -8.95
CA PHE A 843 -6.69 -37.48 -8.18
C PHE A 843 -6.40 -37.18 -6.71
N ILE A 844 -7.10 -36.19 -6.17
CA ILE A 844 -6.92 -35.75 -4.79
C ILE A 844 -8.21 -35.94 -4.01
N SER A 845 -8.09 -36.26 -2.72
CA SER A 845 -9.25 -36.41 -1.85
C SER A 845 -8.96 -35.98 -0.41
N TYR A 846 -10.00 -35.47 0.23
CA TYR A 846 -10.08 -35.11 1.63
C TYR A 846 -11.27 -35.82 2.28
N THR A 847 -11.10 -36.30 3.51
CA THR A 847 -12.17 -36.84 4.34
C THR A 847 -12.03 -36.32 5.77
N TYR A 848 -13.12 -35.86 6.37
CA TYR A 848 -13.21 -35.55 7.79
C TYR A 848 -14.31 -36.36 8.47
N ASP A 849 -13.92 -37.07 9.53
CA ASP A 849 -14.82 -37.82 10.40
C ASP A 849 -14.98 -37.07 11.72
N ALA A 850 -16.15 -36.46 11.91
CA ALA A 850 -16.47 -35.67 13.10
C ALA A 850 -16.56 -36.51 14.38
N ALA A 851 -16.87 -37.81 14.27
CA ALA A 851 -16.93 -38.71 15.42
C ALA A 851 -15.53 -39.07 15.94
N LEU A 852 -14.54 -39.07 15.04
CA LEU A 852 -13.13 -39.27 15.38
C LEU A 852 -12.35 -37.95 15.55
N ASN A 853 -12.90 -36.84 15.09
CA ASN A 853 -12.21 -35.56 14.90
C ASN A 853 -10.91 -35.73 14.09
N ARG A 854 -11.03 -36.40 12.95
CA ARG A 854 -9.87 -36.81 12.14
C ARG A 854 -10.02 -36.35 10.70
N THR A 855 -8.96 -35.75 10.17
CA THR A 855 -8.79 -35.49 8.73
C THR A 855 -7.86 -36.52 8.11
N CYS A 856 -8.21 -37.02 6.92
CA CYS A 856 -7.33 -37.82 6.08
C CYS A 856 -7.34 -37.28 4.65
N VAL A 857 -6.19 -37.34 3.99
CA VAL A 857 -6.00 -36.91 2.61
C VAL A 857 -5.38 -38.03 1.78
N TYR A 858 -5.78 -38.12 0.51
CA TYR A 858 -5.41 -39.20 -0.40
C TYR A 858 -4.96 -38.64 -1.74
N VAL A 859 -3.94 -39.26 -2.34
CA VAL A 859 -3.43 -38.96 -3.68
C VAL A 859 -3.49 -40.24 -4.49
N ASP A 860 -4.11 -40.17 -5.68
CA ASP A 860 -4.25 -41.28 -6.63
C ASP A 860 -4.85 -42.55 -6.00
N GLY A 861 -5.85 -42.36 -5.14
CA GLY A 861 -6.57 -43.44 -4.47
C GLY A 861 -5.84 -44.07 -3.27
N GLU A 862 -4.64 -43.58 -2.93
CA GLU A 862 -3.83 -44.07 -1.82
C GLU A 862 -3.74 -43.03 -0.69
N LEU A 863 -3.65 -43.50 0.55
CA LEU A 863 -3.58 -42.62 1.72
C LEU A 863 -2.24 -41.87 1.75
N ALA A 864 -2.30 -40.54 1.75
CA ALA A 864 -1.11 -39.68 1.89
C ALA A 864 -0.83 -39.35 3.37
N GLN A 865 -1.85 -38.84 4.10
CA GLN A 865 -1.70 -38.41 5.50
C GLN A 865 -3.04 -38.50 6.25
N CYS A 866 -2.99 -38.72 7.56
CA CYS A 866 -4.14 -38.62 8.47
C CYS A 866 -3.71 -37.95 9.77
N GLU A 867 -4.53 -37.02 10.27
CA GLU A 867 -4.28 -36.27 11.50
C GLU A 867 -5.51 -36.28 12.42
N ASP A 868 -5.26 -36.50 13.71
CA ASP A 868 -6.26 -36.37 14.77
C ASP A 868 -6.16 -34.96 15.37
N HIS A 869 -7.27 -34.25 15.42
CA HIS A 869 -7.30 -32.83 15.78
C HIS A 869 -7.61 -32.62 17.26
N THR A 870 -7.04 -31.56 17.84
CA THR A 870 -7.32 -31.20 19.24
C THR A 870 -8.41 -30.15 19.37
N VAL A 871 -8.58 -29.32 18.34
CA VAL A 871 -9.73 -28.44 18.14
C VAL A 871 -10.83 -29.15 17.34
N ILE A 872 -12.07 -28.74 17.59
CA ILE A 872 -13.21 -29.18 16.78
C ILE A 872 -13.20 -28.34 15.51
N ILE A 873 -13.31 -28.98 14.34
CA ILE A 873 -13.44 -28.26 13.08
C ILE A 873 -14.91 -27.90 12.89
N ASP A 874 -15.25 -26.70 13.36
CA ASP A 874 -16.60 -26.13 13.38
C ASP A 874 -16.74 -25.05 12.30
N THR A 875 -16.82 -25.47 11.03
CA THR A 875 -16.85 -24.55 9.89
C THR A 875 -18.10 -23.69 9.92
N TRP A 876 -17.97 -22.39 9.68
CA TRP A 876 -19.13 -21.50 9.67
C TRP A 876 -19.98 -21.68 8.42
N ALA A 877 -21.30 -21.64 8.59
CA ALA A 877 -22.27 -21.60 7.50
C ALA A 877 -22.67 -20.16 7.12
N GLU A 878 -22.31 -19.17 7.95
CA GLU A 878 -22.73 -17.77 7.77
C GLU A 878 -21.57 -16.76 7.94
N ASP A 879 -21.71 -15.61 7.28
CA ASP A 879 -20.80 -14.47 7.34
C ASP A 879 -20.98 -13.60 8.60
N ARG A 880 -20.45 -12.35 8.64
CA ARG A 880 -20.48 -11.50 9.86
C ARG A 880 -21.85 -10.91 10.11
N VAL A 881 -22.66 -10.83 9.06
CA VAL A 881 -23.98 -10.20 9.08
C VAL A 881 -25.09 -11.24 9.04
N GLY A 882 -24.74 -12.53 9.00
CA GLY A 882 -25.68 -13.66 9.05
C GLY A 882 -26.10 -14.18 7.67
N ARG A 883 -25.42 -13.77 6.59
CA ARG A 883 -25.69 -14.29 5.24
C ARG A 883 -25.06 -15.67 5.08
N ALA A 884 -25.75 -16.58 4.38
CA ALA A 884 -25.26 -17.91 4.07
C ALA A 884 -23.93 -17.86 3.29
N LEU A 885 -22.97 -18.69 3.67
CA LEU A 885 -21.68 -18.81 2.98
C LEU A 885 -21.80 -19.84 1.87
N ARG A 886 -21.59 -19.34 0.65
CA ARG A 886 -21.66 -20.12 -0.58
C ARG A 886 -20.42 -21.00 -0.78
N PHE A 887 -20.59 -22.10 -1.51
CA PHE A 887 -19.48 -22.87 -2.03
C PHE A 887 -18.67 -22.03 -3.02
N VAL A 888 -17.34 -22.19 -2.99
CA VAL A 888 -16.41 -21.51 -3.88
C VAL A 888 -15.51 -22.51 -4.56
N LEU A 889 -15.32 -22.37 -5.87
CA LEU A 889 -14.40 -23.17 -6.67
C LEU A 889 -13.32 -22.25 -7.25
N GLY A 890 -12.04 -22.57 -7.02
CA GLY A 890 -10.91 -21.77 -7.50
C GLY A 890 -10.56 -20.53 -6.66
N ASN A 891 -11.22 -20.31 -5.51
CA ASN A 891 -10.96 -19.21 -4.56
C ASN A 891 -11.46 -19.61 -3.14
N GLN A 892 -11.44 -18.70 -2.16
CA GLN A 892 -11.93 -18.90 -0.79
C GLN A 892 -12.78 -17.70 -0.31
N ASN A 893 -13.65 -17.91 0.69
CA ASN A 893 -14.38 -16.79 1.28
C ASN A 893 -13.55 -16.04 2.33
N GLU A 894 -13.49 -14.73 2.19
CA GLU A 894 -13.01 -13.81 3.21
C GLU A 894 -13.98 -13.68 4.38
N SER A 895 -13.55 -12.97 5.43
CA SER A 895 -14.36 -12.78 6.64
C SER A 895 -15.75 -12.16 6.39
N SER A 896 -15.89 -11.40 5.31
CA SER A 896 -17.12 -10.77 4.82
C SER A 896 -17.99 -11.69 3.95
N GLY A 897 -17.51 -12.88 3.62
CA GLY A 897 -18.12 -13.78 2.64
C GLY A 897 -17.66 -13.53 1.20
N PHE A 898 -17.04 -12.39 0.89
CA PHE A 898 -16.58 -12.04 -0.46
C PHE A 898 -15.27 -12.77 -0.85
N ARG A 899 -14.95 -12.78 -2.15
CA ARG A 899 -13.74 -13.40 -2.73
C ARG A 899 -12.78 -12.30 -3.18
N THR A 900 -11.48 -12.59 -3.20
CA THR A 900 -10.48 -11.62 -3.67
C THR A 900 -9.51 -12.27 -4.66
N PRO A 901 -8.99 -11.51 -5.65
CA PRO A 901 -8.05 -12.04 -6.65
C PRO A 901 -6.80 -12.71 -6.07
N GLU A 902 -6.33 -12.28 -4.89
CA GLU A 902 -5.09 -12.75 -4.27
C GLU A 902 -5.15 -14.22 -3.82
N LEU A 903 -6.35 -14.79 -3.69
CA LEU A 903 -6.57 -16.18 -3.27
C LEU A 903 -6.99 -17.11 -4.42
N SER A 904 -6.97 -16.60 -5.65
CA SER A 904 -7.39 -17.35 -6.84
C SER A 904 -6.38 -18.43 -7.20
N ALA A 905 -6.88 -19.60 -7.56
CA ALA A 905 -6.06 -20.72 -8.00
C ALA A 905 -5.65 -20.62 -9.48
N SER A 906 -4.45 -21.08 -9.81
CA SER A 906 -3.93 -21.19 -11.17
C SER A 906 -3.86 -22.66 -11.59
N MET A 907 -5.02 -23.26 -11.84
CA MET A 907 -5.11 -24.69 -12.15
C MET A 907 -6.26 -25.01 -13.11
N THR A 908 -6.36 -26.28 -13.49
CA THR A 908 -7.48 -26.80 -14.28
C THR A 908 -8.19 -27.91 -13.49
N ILE A 909 -9.52 -27.80 -13.33
CA ILE A 909 -10.33 -28.78 -12.61
C ILE A 909 -11.19 -29.55 -13.61
N SER A 910 -11.04 -30.88 -13.68
CA SER A 910 -11.82 -31.73 -14.59
C SER A 910 -13.11 -32.22 -13.95
N ARG A 911 -13.01 -32.68 -12.70
CA ARG A 911 -14.12 -33.22 -11.92
C ARG A 911 -13.98 -32.87 -10.45
N LEU A 912 -15.11 -32.66 -9.77
CA LEU A 912 -15.17 -32.47 -8.32
C LEU A 912 -16.46 -33.04 -7.75
N ARG A 913 -16.37 -33.80 -6.66
CA ARG A 913 -17.52 -34.32 -5.91
C ARG A 913 -17.39 -34.08 -4.41
N VAL A 914 -18.48 -33.66 -3.78
CA VAL A 914 -18.59 -33.36 -2.34
C VAL A 914 -19.64 -34.26 -1.69
N TYR A 915 -19.37 -34.76 -0.48
CA TYR A 915 -20.23 -35.69 0.24
C TYR A 915 -20.42 -35.24 1.70
N ASP A 916 -21.60 -35.49 2.27
CA ASP A 916 -21.96 -35.26 3.68
C ASP A 916 -21.59 -36.40 4.64
N ILE A 917 -20.75 -37.32 4.16
CA ILE A 917 -20.25 -38.45 4.95
C ILE A 917 -18.74 -38.63 4.73
N PRO A 918 -18.03 -39.28 5.67
CA PRO A 918 -16.64 -39.64 5.45
C PRO A 918 -16.57 -40.87 4.52
N VAL A 919 -16.09 -40.67 3.29
CA VAL A 919 -15.94 -41.74 2.29
C VAL A 919 -14.73 -42.59 2.69
N ASP A 920 -14.89 -43.91 2.73
CA ASP A 920 -13.80 -44.78 3.15
C ASP A 920 -12.70 -44.93 2.09
N ALA A 921 -11.50 -45.31 2.53
CA ALA A 921 -10.34 -45.45 1.65
C ALA A 921 -10.53 -46.48 0.52
N ALA A 922 -11.36 -47.51 0.72
CA ALA A 922 -11.59 -48.52 -0.31
C ALA A 922 -12.49 -47.97 -1.43
N GLU A 923 -13.47 -47.14 -1.06
CA GLU A 923 -14.31 -46.42 -2.01
C GLU A 923 -13.53 -45.33 -2.75
N ILE A 924 -12.68 -44.55 -2.06
CA ILE A 924 -11.79 -43.56 -2.71
C ILE A 924 -10.89 -44.25 -3.75
N ALA A 925 -10.27 -45.37 -3.39
CA ALA A 925 -9.49 -46.17 -4.32
C ALA A 925 -10.33 -46.73 -5.47
N ALA A 926 -11.58 -47.13 -5.22
CA ALA A 926 -12.48 -47.63 -6.26
C ALA A 926 -12.85 -46.52 -7.27
N GLN A 927 -13.13 -45.31 -6.80
CA GLN A 927 -13.43 -44.14 -7.64
C GLN A 927 -12.24 -43.77 -8.51
N TYR A 928 -11.04 -43.65 -7.93
CA TYR A 928 -9.81 -43.43 -8.69
C TYR A 928 -9.63 -44.47 -9.79
N ASN A 929 -9.72 -45.77 -9.45
CA ASN A 929 -9.54 -46.85 -10.44
C ASN A 929 -10.60 -46.86 -11.54
N ALA A 930 -11.83 -46.42 -11.24
CA ALA A 930 -12.91 -46.34 -12.21
C ALA A 930 -12.70 -45.21 -13.22
N GLU A 931 -12.13 -44.09 -12.77
CA GLU A 931 -11.96 -42.87 -13.57
C GLU A 931 -10.59 -42.80 -14.26
N LEU A 932 -9.57 -43.46 -13.70
CA LEU A 932 -8.21 -43.52 -14.22
C LEU A 932 -8.11 -43.75 -15.75
N PRO A 933 -8.92 -44.63 -16.39
CA PRO A 933 -8.89 -44.81 -17.85
C PRO A 933 -9.07 -43.55 -18.68
N TYR A 934 -9.73 -42.50 -18.15
CA TYR A 934 -9.92 -41.22 -18.84
C TYR A 934 -8.65 -40.35 -18.83
N TYR A 935 -7.80 -40.49 -17.80
CA TYR A 935 -6.62 -39.65 -17.54
C TYR A 935 -5.28 -40.34 -17.90
N GLN A 936 -5.30 -41.54 -18.50
CA GLN A 936 -4.09 -42.31 -18.78
C GLN A 936 -3.13 -41.61 -19.75
N GLY A 937 -1.87 -41.48 -19.34
CA GLY A 937 -0.80 -40.80 -20.08
C GLY A 937 -0.26 -39.56 -19.38
N GLN A 938 -0.97 -39.06 -18.36
CA GLN A 938 -0.63 -37.83 -17.63
C GLN A 938 -0.81 -37.90 -16.12
N VAL A 939 -1.02 -39.10 -15.53
CA VAL A 939 -0.84 -39.27 -14.07
C VAL A 939 0.64 -39.48 -13.83
N GLY A 940 1.32 -38.47 -13.30
CA GLY A 940 2.77 -38.51 -13.09
C GLY A 940 3.18 -39.63 -12.13
N PRO A 941 4.37 -40.23 -12.30
CA PRO A 941 4.92 -41.15 -11.31
C PRO A 941 5.03 -40.49 -9.93
N SER A 942 4.94 -41.30 -8.87
CA SER A 942 5.08 -40.81 -7.51
C SER A 942 6.44 -40.12 -7.28
N VAL A 943 6.48 -39.06 -6.45
CA VAL A 943 7.75 -38.42 -6.08
C VAL A 943 8.67 -39.48 -5.43
N PRO A 944 9.88 -39.72 -5.95
CA PRO A 944 10.75 -40.78 -5.46
C PRO A 944 11.22 -40.47 -4.03
N THR A 945 10.81 -41.30 -3.07
CA THR A 945 11.31 -41.19 -1.69
C THR A 945 12.80 -41.54 -1.64
N ILE A 946 13.65 -40.59 -1.25
CA ILE A 946 15.08 -40.82 -1.05
C ILE A 946 15.27 -41.74 0.17
N SER A 947 15.67 -42.98 -0.10
CA SER A 947 15.86 -44.02 0.92
C SER A 947 17.24 -43.99 1.58
N GLY A 948 18.17 -43.18 1.06
CA GLY A 948 19.50 -43.05 1.66
C GLY A 948 20.45 -42.12 0.92
N PHE A 949 21.29 -41.46 1.70
CA PHE A 949 22.37 -40.58 1.27
C PHE A 949 23.69 -41.06 1.88
N ALA A 950 24.73 -41.26 1.08
CA ALA A 950 26.04 -41.69 1.55
C ALA A 950 27.17 -40.89 0.88
N TYR A 951 28.15 -40.47 1.67
CA TYR A 951 29.39 -39.87 1.18
C TYR A 951 30.58 -40.78 1.46
N ALA A 952 31.45 -40.96 0.45
CA ALA A 952 32.74 -41.61 0.63
C ALA A 952 33.85 -40.86 -0.12
N ALA A 953 34.92 -40.54 0.61
CA ALA A 953 36.07 -39.83 0.09
C ALA A 953 36.72 -40.61 -1.08
N GLY A 954 36.75 -39.99 -2.27
CA GLY A 954 37.28 -40.57 -3.50
C GLY A 954 36.26 -41.27 -4.40
N THR A 955 35.01 -41.46 -3.95
CA THR A 955 33.90 -42.01 -4.74
C THR A 955 32.67 -41.08 -4.82
N GLY A 956 32.67 -39.97 -4.06
CA GLY A 956 31.67 -38.91 -4.15
C GLY A 956 30.38 -39.17 -3.35
N VAL A 957 29.27 -38.57 -3.78
CA VAL A 957 27.94 -38.66 -3.15
C VAL A 957 27.14 -39.78 -3.81
N THR A 958 26.47 -40.62 -3.02
CA THR A 958 25.54 -41.65 -3.52
C THR A 958 24.15 -41.41 -2.95
N LEU A 959 23.20 -41.27 -3.85
CA LEU A 959 21.77 -41.19 -3.61
C LEU A 959 21.15 -42.56 -3.87
N THR A 960 20.21 -42.96 -3.03
CA THR A 960 19.38 -44.15 -3.22
C THR A 960 17.92 -43.79 -2.98
N TRP A 961 17.03 -44.32 -3.81
CA TRP A 961 15.58 -44.16 -3.73
C TRP A 961 14.90 -45.47 -4.09
N THR A 962 13.60 -45.57 -3.82
CA THR A 962 12.79 -46.71 -4.25
C THR A 962 12.34 -46.47 -5.70
N PRO A 963 12.78 -47.26 -6.69
CA PRO A 963 12.38 -47.05 -8.08
C PRO A 963 11.01 -47.68 -8.37
N GLU A 964 10.20 -46.98 -9.15
CA GLU A 964 8.89 -47.41 -9.62
C GLU A 964 9.05 -48.17 -10.95
N ALA A 965 8.21 -49.20 -11.15
CA ALA A 965 8.35 -50.09 -12.30
C ALA A 965 7.96 -49.39 -13.60
N GLY A 966 8.92 -49.23 -14.52
CA GLY A 966 8.68 -48.61 -15.83
C GLY A 966 8.91 -47.10 -15.87
N VAL A 967 9.31 -46.50 -14.76
CA VAL A 967 9.66 -45.08 -14.63
C VAL A 967 11.17 -44.91 -14.77
N THR A 968 11.59 -43.87 -15.48
CA THR A 968 13.00 -43.45 -15.53
C THR A 968 13.25 -42.29 -14.58
N TYR A 969 14.49 -41.99 -14.25
CA TYR A 969 14.81 -40.89 -13.33
C TYR A 969 15.94 -40.02 -13.86
N ARG A 970 15.81 -38.73 -13.57
CA ARG A 970 16.82 -37.70 -13.73
C ARG A 970 17.31 -37.24 -12.37
N VAL A 971 18.63 -37.07 -12.23
CA VAL A 971 19.23 -36.45 -11.05
C VAL A 971 19.80 -35.11 -11.46
N GLN A 972 19.44 -34.08 -10.69
CA GLN A 972 19.97 -32.74 -10.85
C GLN A 972 20.73 -32.30 -9.60
N ALA A 973 21.61 -31.33 -9.77
CA ALA A 973 22.22 -30.61 -8.67
C ALA A 973 22.18 -29.10 -8.87
N SER A 974 22.13 -28.39 -7.76
CA SER A 974 22.14 -26.93 -7.69
C SER A 974 23.08 -26.48 -6.58
N ASP A 975 23.72 -25.33 -6.75
CA ASP A 975 24.55 -24.70 -5.73
C ASP A 975 23.74 -23.63 -4.93
N ASN A 976 22.55 -23.22 -5.40
CA ASN A 976 21.76 -22.10 -4.87
C ASN A 976 20.24 -22.35 -4.78
N LEU A 977 19.76 -23.58 -5.06
CA LEU A 977 18.34 -23.99 -5.14
C LEU A 977 17.51 -23.38 -6.29
N THR A 978 18.04 -22.40 -7.01
CA THR A 978 17.35 -21.75 -8.14
C THR A 978 17.84 -22.31 -9.48
N ASP A 979 19.15 -22.47 -9.64
CA ASP A 979 19.77 -22.95 -10.88
C ASP A 979 20.07 -24.44 -10.82
N TRP A 980 19.33 -25.24 -11.60
CA TRP A 980 19.45 -26.70 -11.59
C TRP A 980 20.15 -27.22 -12.84
N SER A 981 21.15 -28.08 -12.64
CA SER A 981 21.91 -28.72 -13.71
C SER A 981 21.72 -30.24 -13.71
N ASP A 982 21.47 -30.80 -14.89
CA ASP A 982 21.36 -32.26 -15.07
C ASP A 982 22.69 -32.95 -14.82
N LEU A 983 22.71 -33.85 -13.83
CA LEU A 983 23.83 -34.75 -13.60
C LEU A 983 23.67 -36.06 -14.38
N ALA A 984 22.44 -36.59 -14.47
CA ALA A 984 22.11 -37.79 -15.23
C ALA A 984 20.60 -37.86 -15.53
N THR A 985 20.24 -38.55 -16.62
CA THR A 985 18.85 -38.80 -17.07
C THR A 985 18.69 -40.27 -17.47
N GLY A 986 17.45 -40.76 -17.58
CA GLY A 986 17.13 -42.10 -18.06
C GLY A 986 17.52 -43.22 -17.09
N ILE A 987 17.63 -42.93 -15.79
CA ILE A 987 18.07 -43.90 -14.79
C ILE A 987 16.90 -44.84 -14.49
N GLU A 988 17.05 -46.14 -14.80
CA GLU A 988 16.00 -47.15 -14.52
C GLU A 988 16.10 -47.75 -13.09
N GLY A 989 17.17 -47.44 -12.34
CA GLY A 989 17.46 -48.00 -11.02
C GLY A 989 17.35 -46.98 -9.89
N GLY A 990 17.11 -47.45 -8.66
CA GLY A 990 16.93 -46.61 -7.47
C GLY A 990 18.23 -46.04 -6.88
N SER A 991 19.23 -45.71 -7.69
CA SER A 991 20.50 -45.17 -7.17
C SER A 991 21.29 -44.39 -8.21
N TYR A 992 21.94 -43.31 -7.76
CA TYR A 992 22.89 -42.52 -8.53
C TYR A 992 24.10 -42.16 -7.67
N SER A 993 25.29 -42.15 -8.27
CA SER A 993 26.52 -41.70 -7.61
C SER A 993 27.12 -40.51 -8.38
N ASP A 994 27.18 -39.34 -7.74
CA ASP A 994 27.94 -38.20 -8.22
C ASP A 994 29.42 -38.39 -7.83
N PRO A 995 30.36 -38.55 -8.78
CA PRO A 995 31.78 -38.71 -8.48
C PRO A 995 32.46 -37.42 -8.00
N ALA A 996 31.78 -36.26 -8.03
CA ALA A 996 32.31 -35.01 -7.51
C ALA A 996 32.42 -35.03 -5.97
N ALA A 997 33.44 -34.33 -5.44
CA ALA A 997 33.54 -34.11 -4.00
C ALA A 997 32.46 -33.11 -3.57
N PRO A 998 31.90 -33.23 -2.35
CA PRO A 998 30.96 -32.25 -1.82
C PRO A 998 31.59 -30.85 -1.87
N GLN A 999 30.89 -29.89 -2.46
CA GLN A 999 31.08 -28.49 -2.12
C GLN A 999 30.25 -28.20 -0.86
N ASP A 1000 30.67 -27.24 -0.04
CA ASP A 1000 30.07 -27.01 1.28
C ASP A 1000 28.57 -26.63 1.23
N GLN A 1001 28.04 -26.31 0.05
CA GLN A 1001 26.62 -26.05 -0.22
C GLN A 1001 26.21 -26.55 -1.62
N ARG A 1002 25.90 -27.84 -1.76
CA ARG A 1002 25.37 -28.40 -3.02
C ARG A 1002 24.14 -29.26 -2.76
N PHE A 1003 23.04 -28.93 -3.43
CA PHE A 1003 21.73 -29.57 -3.32
C PHE A 1003 21.55 -30.59 -4.44
N TYR A 1004 20.79 -31.65 -4.16
CA TYR A 1004 20.49 -32.70 -5.13
C TYR A 1004 18.99 -32.97 -5.14
N ARG A 1005 18.42 -33.20 -6.32
CA ARG A 1005 17.04 -33.70 -6.47
C ARG A 1005 16.97 -34.84 -7.48
N VAL A 1006 16.03 -35.76 -7.24
CA VAL A 1006 15.72 -36.89 -8.13
C VAL A 1006 14.33 -36.63 -8.69
N ILE A 1007 14.23 -36.53 -10.00
CA ILE A 1007 13.00 -36.23 -10.74
C ILE A 1007 12.64 -37.49 -11.52
N PRO A 1008 11.44 -38.04 -11.39
CA PRO A 1008 10.99 -39.10 -12.27
C PRO A 1008 10.71 -38.56 -13.69
N GLU A 1009 11.10 -39.31 -14.71
CA GLU A 1009 10.98 -39.02 -16.15
C GLU A 1009 10.03 -39.97 -16.86
#